data_AF-A0AAF0ER29-F1
#
_entry.id   AF-A0AAF0ER29-F1
#
_cell.length_a   1.000
_cell.length_b   1.000
_cell.length_c   1.000
_cell.angle_alpha   90.00
_cell.angle_beta   90.00
_cell.angle_gamma   90.00
#
_symmetry.space_group_name_H-M   'P 1'
#
loop_
_entity.id
_entity.type
_entity.pdbx_description
1 polymer ?
#
loop_
_entity_poly.entity_id
_entity_poly.type
_entity_poly.pdbx_seq_one_letter_code
_entity_poly.pdbx_strand_id
1 'polypeptide(L)'
;MTSVAFLQEVLASVDDLAAAYVSWNAAVPGWSYGPELMCDQSQWLPTRASVGRSQVPLISEKPIHWTAAPLPGLASFRHAVQAEIQFIEQSHAQSSNAPYLCDFWHEVLYALAHSSPLVALNTTVSAHERGPRVKVQIVSNLGQCWTRLVPLRLDALLHESRAVDATRDQDVVPSQDDFVANNTLIKIAKELLASSDGKIRVQMVLPRMTLEPERPAAPPVGSSDYWAAPESVRLQWRLAAIISRIELLGVHVHLGVARPLVQTGPFPRPPLPPTWHPSAILNLDVSALVALCSDITHGLSPNVHGHANRALAEQAAHEEKHALLPFLAAHLHEPTQLVATDQVLEKFATIVTTLGSPSEQARAQWLMGPRHKDHVPPWRNLAQWERLCPEPVRRVSYDTGPVDEDPYADACLSALAQLRACTRPKSLGQSLHTWHALQWGLRTRTTTLLAHAHGVRELTEAAGPPIVPLHAEALLWLIQPRSFVSSSRQDDQGLCAIRARSDSSSSTTGCLADVTPPRPRTVRTLGRRVWDWIQGPMEPQKELTDIPRWWPLTPLETGWLNLTARVAWSEPPPIALPGGPDDEYIYMDELAPDTRDEASLERTTKPSRECLSETVASGPPGSAWWYHLGRDARHNSLHWLLLCATCIAWLFAFAVLVDNAWFHPMVKTSTGWQTPMSSSCTTTFWSRNAECGLNGAECAPFSDARYAFQCPSGCEKTTLLNPRQVGNESYNYMPLIVGGNNGTYRGDSFLCAAAQHAGVIGRRGGCGSLRLVGTYDHYAPSLQHGLQSVPFESVFPQSFQFDTVLDQKNCTDERWKMYVLNAVLTAFVTLVLRPMPIFLFWLLSIVGFWHVNLVSELRDNPPPVGEAVGDFGAYLFVCFVIWYAAVRHIWPHFGHVPLQFGCTMLGLWWIGVLLDVVFADVPLQRLEARDIEQQPGALSSLIVIVLVVFVLAINQVRVVRNAGVLPKFITLYVVAAVILGLCAAVPGEGIRLHHYVISLALLPGCAFPTWISQFCAAFLFGMFINGIGRWGFDGLLQDEKTIQGDATGFSALPSFAMNATAENPVIRWNPIPPSRTGQWDSFALLVDDVLRYTGPQTTYNLTTLIDSYRQAPSDVMPWSKILHDLQTGVHYIRLAYSSGGSPGDFTQTALAWMNGTFVPPPPGRT
;
A
#
# COMPACT_ATOMS: atom_id res chain seq x y z
N MET A 1 -13.45 9.96 38.58
CA MET A 1 -13.76 9.37 37.26
C MET A 1 -12.48 9.33 36.44
N THR A 2 -12.18 8.21 35.79
CA THR A 2 -10.94 8.00 35.00
C THR A 2 -11.02 8.74 33.66
N SER A 3 -9.88 9.10 33.05
CA SER A 3 -9.82 9.73 31.72
C SER A 3 -10.56 8.94 30.64
N VAL A 4 -10.60 7.61 30.78
CA VAL A 4 -11.34 6.69 29.91
C VAL A 4 -12.86 6.93 29.97
N ALA A 5 -13.43 7.18 31.16
CA ALA A 5 -14.87 7.41 31.30
C ALA A 5 -15.32 8.67 30.53
N PHE A 6 -14.54 9.76 30.60
CA PHE A 6 -14.83 10.98 29.84
C PHE A 6 -14.73 10.75 28.33
N LEU A 7 -13.73 9.99 27.86
CA LEU A 7 -13.62 9.68 26.43
C LEU A 7 -14.75 8.74 25.95
N GLN A 8 -15.23 7.84 26.79
CA GLN A 8 -16.40 7.01 26.49
C GLN A 8 -17.69 7.83 26.37
N GLU A 9 -17.88 8.84 27.24
CA GLU A 9 -18.98 9.80 27.13
C GLU A 9 -18.89 10.62 25.82
N VAL A 10 -17.68 11.09 25.46
CA VAL A 10 -17.43 11.76 24.18
C VAL A 10 -17.77 10.84 23.01
N LEU A 11 -17.32 9.58 23.04
CA LEU A 11 -17.58 8.62 21.98
C LEU A 11 -19.09 8.34 21.80
N ALA A 12 -19.83 8.19 22.90
CA ALA A 12 -21.29 8.01 22.86
C ALA A 12 -22.00 9.24 22.27
N SER A 13 -21.58 10.44 22.65
CA SER A 13 -22.11 11.70 22.12
C SER A 13 -21.78 11.87 20.62
N VAL A 14 -20.58 11.49 20.19
CA VAL A 14 -20.16 11.47 18.77
C VAL A 14 -21.04 10.52 17.96
N ASP A 15 -21.30 9.32 18.46
CA ASP A 15 -22.11 8.31 17.78
C ASP A 15 -23.57 8.74 17.65
N ASP A 16 -24.14 9.36 18.69
CA ASP A 16 -25.49 9.90 18.64
C ASP A 16 -25.61 11.10 17.67
N LEU A 17 -24.64 12.04 17.69
CA LEU A 17 -24.62 13.15 16.73
C LEU A 17 -24.47 12.63 15.29
N ALA A 18 -23.59 11.65 15.05
CA ALA A 18 -23.38 11.06 13.73
C ALA A 18 -24.68 10.47 13.19
N ALA A 19 -25.37 9.67 14.01
CA ALA A 19 -26.64 9.07 13.65
C ALA A 19 -27.71 10.15 13.40
N ALA A 20 -27.79 11.18 14.24
CA ALA A 20 -28.76 12.26 14.07
C ALA A 20 -28.50 13.03 12.77
N TYR A 21 -27.26 13.41 12.51
CA TYR A 21 -26.83 14.12 11.30
C TYR A 21 -27.18 13.35 10.03
N VAL A 22 -26.90 12.04 9.99
CA VAL A 22 -27.27 11.15 8.88
C VAL A 22 -28.78 11.08 8.72
N SER A 23 -29.54 10.92 9.82
CA SER A 23 -31.01 10.85 9.73
C SER A 23 -31.63 12.13 9.17
N TRP A 24 -31.13 13.29 9.56
CA TRP A 24 -31.58 14.58 9.03
C TRP A 24 -31.23 14.76 7.54
N ASN A 25 -30.03 14.34 7.11
CA ASN A 25 -29.66 14.41 5.70
C ASN A 25 -30.38 13.37 4.83
N ALA A 26 -30.77 12.23 5.41
CA ALA A 26 -31.59 11.22 4.73
C ALA A 26 -33.04 11.70 4.53
N ALA A 27 -33.57 12.50 5.45
CA ALA A 27 -34.96 12.98 5.41
C ALA A 27 -35.19 14.10 4.39
N VAL A 28 -34.15 14.67 3.78
CA VAL A 28 -34.27 15.91 3.00
C VAL A 28 -33.54 15.84 1.64
N PRO A 29 -34.16 16.31 0.55
CA PRO A 29 -33.53 16.49 -0.76
C PRO A 29 -32.31 17.40 -0.76
N GLY A 30 -31.13 16.79 -0.80
CA GLY A 30 -29.96 17.37 -1.41
C GLY A 30 -29.01 18.20 -0.57
N TRP A 31 -29.35 18.49 0.67
CA TRP A 31 -28.51 19.40 1.43
C TRP A 31 -27.21 18.75 1.88
N SER A 32 -26.13 19.54 1.90
CA SER A 32 -24.77 19.09 2.21
C SER A 32 -24.38 19.22 3.69
N TYR A 33 -25.33 19.58 4.56
CA TYR A 33 -25.08 19.85 5.98
C TYR A 33 -26.28 19.47 6.86
N GLY A 34 -25.99 19.10 8.12
CA GLY A 34 -26.97 18.59 9.09
C GLY A 34 -27.95 19.64 9.62
N PRO A 35 -28.75 19.33 10.65
CA PRO A 35 -29.76 20.24 11.15
C PRO A 35 -29.14 21.46 11.84
N GLU A 36 -29.85 22.57 11.76
CA GLU A 36 -29.67 23.68 12.68
C GLU A 36 -30.36 23.30 14.01
N LEU A 37 -29.56 23.27 15.08
CA LEU A 37 -30.00 22.90 16.43
C LEU A 37 -29.76 24.07 17.38
N MET A 38 -30.58 24.14 18.42
CA MET A 38 -30.39 25.00 19.57
C MET A 38 -30.39 24.17 20.85
N CYS A 39 -29.73 24.68 21.89
CA CYS A 39 -29.73 24.06 23.21
C CYS A 39 -30.51 24.96 24.17
N ASP A 40 -31.61 24.46 24.74
CA ASP A 40 -32.38 25.12 25.80
C ASP A 40 -32.44 24.21 27.03
N GLN A 41 -32.11 24.74 28.21
CA GLN A 41 -32.06 23.98 29.48
C GLN A 41 -31.37 22.60 29.38
N SER A 42 -30.28 22.49 28.62
CA SER A 42 -29.53 21.25 28.35
C SER A 42 -30.26 20.18 27.50
N GLN A 43 -31.34 20.56 26.81
CA GLN A 43 -32.01 19.75 25.79
C GLN A 43 -31.74 20.29 24.39
N TRP A 44 -31.53 19.37 23.43
CA TRP A 44 -31.32 19.71 22.03
C TRP A 44 -32.65 19.80 21.29
N LEU A 45 -32.95 20.97 20.72
CA LEU A 45 -34.17 21.21 19.96
C LEU A 45 -33.83 21.59 18.51
N PRO A 46 -34.52 21.04 17.50
CA PRO A 46 -34.37 21.48 16.12
C PRO A 46 -35.01 22.85 15.93
N THR A 47 -34.38 23.72 15.13
CA THR A 47 -35.01 25.00 14.76
C THR A 47 -36.22 24.77 13.87
N ARG A 48 -37.12 25.78 13.77
CA ARG A 48 -38.25 25.73 12.82
C ARG A 48 -37.78 25.52 11.38
N ALA A 49 -36.64 26.11 11.01
CA ALA A 49 -36.03 25.93 9.69
C ALA A 49 -35.62 24.47 9.44
N SER A 50 -35.03 23.81 10.44
CA SER A 50 -34.70 22.38 10.38
C SER A 50 -35.94 21.49 10.21
N VAL A 51 -37.00 21.76 10.97
CA VAL A 51 -38.27 21.01 10.85
C VAL A 51 -38.94 21.23 9.50
N GLY A 52 -39.01 22.48 9.01
CA GLY A 52 -39.57 22.78 7.68
C GLY A 52 -38.80 22.05 6.58
N ARG A 53 -37.49 21.92 6.73
CA ARG A 53 -36.60 21.18 5.81
C ARG A 53 -37.07 19.75 5.53
N SER A 54 -37.62 19.04 6.51
CA SER A 54 -38.11 17.66 6.33
C SER A 54 -39.57 17.59 5.85
N GLN A 55 -40.19 18.72 5.50
CA GLN A 55 -41.60 18.84 5.11
C GLN A 55 -41.76 19.44 3.70
N VAL A 56 -40.87 19.10 2.77
CA VAL A 56 -41.00 19.51 1.36
C VAL A 56 -42.22 18.82 0.71
N PRO A 57 -43.10 19.55 -0.02
CA PRO A 57 -44.34 19.01 -0.63
C PRO A 57 -44.04 18.18 -1.89
N LEU A 58 -43.43 17.02 -1.68
CA LEU A 58 -42.92 16.11 -2.70
C LEU A 58 -43.45 14.69 -2.50
N ILE A 59 -44.11 14.15 -3.52
CA ILE A 59 -44.45 12.71 -3.62
C ILE A 59 -43.32 12.01 -4.38
N SER A 60 -42.93 10.80 -3.97
CA SER A 60 -41.88 10.04 -4.63
C SER A 60 -42.23 8.55 -4.76
N GLU A 61 -41.96 7.96 -5.93
CA GLU A 61 -42.16 6.53 -6.23
C GLU A 61 -41.38 5.58 -5.32
N LYS A 62 -40.15 5.95 -4.97
CA LYS A 62 -39.37 5.28 -3.94
C LYS A 62 -39.15 6.24 -2.79
N PRO A 63 -39.04 5.74 -1.54
CA PRO A 63 -38.45 6.54 -0.46
C PRO A 63 -37.13 7.08 -0.99
N ILE A 64 -37.00 8.40 -1.08
CA ILE A 64 -35.77 8.96 -1.60
C ILE A 64 -34.74 8.82 -0.49
N HIS A 65 -33.99 7.73 -0.53
CA HIS A 65 -32.77 7.58 0.25
C HIS A 65 -31.75 8.52 -0.39
N TRP A 66 -31.82 9.80 0.00
CA TRP A 66 -30.73 10.72 -0.26
C TRP A 66 -29.48 10.13 0.35
N THR A 67 -28.37 10.16 -0.40
CA THR A 67 -27.06 9.78 0.15
C THR A 67 -26.80 10.67 1.36
N ALA A 68 -27.06 10.13 2.55
CA ALA A 68 -26.99 10.87 3.79
C ALA A 68 -25.52 11.14 4.10
N ALA A 69 -25.02 12.27 3.60
CA ALA A 69 -23.64 12.65 3.80
C ALA A 69 -23.37 12.77 5.31
N PRO A 70 -22.43 12.00 5.88
CA PRO A 70 -22.05 12.16 7.27
C PRO A 70 -21.33 13.50 7.45
N LEU A 71 -21.26 14.02 8.68
CA LEU A 71 -20.49 15.22 8.99
C LEU A 71 -19.01 14.98 8.64
N PRO A 72 -18.45 15.70 7.64
CA PRO A 72 -17.06 15.53 7.24
C PRO A 72 -16.11 15.74 8.43
N GLY A 73 -15.17 14.82 8.62
CA GLY A 73 -14.20 14.85 9.73
C GLY A 73 -14.68 14.21 11.05
N LEU A 74 -15.99 13.96 11.22
CA LEU A 74 -16.52 13.35 12.44
C LEU A 74 -16.06 11.89 12.61
N ALA A 75 -16.05 11.10 11.54
CA ALA A 75 -15.54 9.72 11.58
C ALA A 75 -14.04 9.64 11.93
N SER A 76 -13.23 10.56 11.38
CA SER A 76 -11.81 10.66 11.73
C SER A 76 -11.61 11.02 13.21
N PHE A 77 -12.42 11.95 13.73
CA PHE A 77 -12.40 12.30 15.15
C PHE A 77 -12.83 11.12 16.04
N ARG A 78 -13.90 10.40 15.67
CA ARG A 78 -14.36 9.17 16.34
C ARG A 78 -13.23 8.14 16.46
N HIS A 79 -12.51 7.89 15.36
CA HIS A 79 -11.35 6.98 15.37
C HIS A 79 -10.22 7.47 16.27
N ALA A 80 -9.95 8.79 16.31
CA ALA A 80 -8.94 9.34 17.23
C ALA A 80 -9.32 9.14 18.70
N VAL A 81 -10.60 9.33 19.07
CA VAL A 81 -11.10 9.05 20.42
C VAL A 81 -11.00 7.56 20.76
N GLN A 82 -11.39 6.68 19.83
CA GLN A 82 -11.33 5.23 20.02
C GLN A 82 -9.89 4.71 20.17
N ALA A 83 -8.96 5.22 19.36
CA ALA A 83 -7.54 4.89 19.46
C ALA A 83 -6.94 5.37 20.79
N GLU A 84 -7.35 6.54 21.27
CA GLU A 84 -6.88 7.07 22.56
C GLU A 84 -7.41 6.27 23.76
N ILE A 85 -8.67 5.82 23.71
CA ILE A 85 -9.24 4.90 24.71
C ILE A 85 -8.40 3.61 24.75
N GLN A 86 -8.17 2.98 23.59
CA GLN A 86 -7.38 1.75 23.49
C GLN A 86 -5.94 1.96 24.03
N PHE A 87 -5.32 3.09 23.70
CA PHE A 87 -3.99 3.43 24.20
C PHE A 87 -3.95 3.54 25.73
N ILE A 88 -4.90 4.25 26.35
CA ILE A 88 -4.95 4.41 27.82
C ILE A 88 -5.24 3.05 28.50
N GLU A 89 -6.13 2.25 27.91
CA GLU A 89 -6.48 0.92 28.42
C GLU A 89 -5.28 -0.05 28.37
N GLN A 90 -4.47 0.00 27.30
CA GLN A 90 -3.29 -0.86 27.13
C GLN A 90 -2.06 -0.39 27.92
N SER A 91 -1.83 0.92 28.00
CA SER A 91 -0.62 1.50 28.59
C SER A 91 -0.72 1.73 30.10
N HIS A 92 -1.94 1.79 30.64
CA HIS A 92 -2.22 2.23 32.02
C HIS A 92 -1.61 3.61 32.37
N ALA A 93 -1.25 4.42 31.36
CA ALA A 93 -0.60 5.71 31.51
C ALA A 93 -1.59 6.89 31.35
N GLN A 94 -1.23 8.04 31.90
CA GLN A 94 -1.99 9.28 31.67
C GLN A 94 -1.74 9.77 30.24
N SER A 95 -2.82 10.03 29.50
CA SER A 95 -2.75 10.60 28.16
C SER A 95 -2.69 12.13 28.19
N SER A 96 -1.75 12.69 27.42
CA SER A 96 -1.65 14.12 27.15
C SER A 96 -2.63 14.61 26.06
N ASN A 97 -3.17 13.69 25.26
CA ASN A 97 -4.11 13.93 24.17
C ASN A 97 -5.56 13.91 24.64
N ALA A 98 -5.90 13.07 25.62
CA ALA A 98 -7.28 12.92 26.11
C ALA A 98 -7.93 14.26 26.50
N PRO A 99 -7.27 15.18 27.22
CA PRO A 99 -7.85 16.50 27.50
C PRO A 99 -8.17 17.30 26.24
N TYR A 100 -7.29 17.26 25.23
CA TYR A 100 -7.52 17.98 23.97
C TYR A 100 -8.71 17.43 23.19
N LEU A 101 -8.91 16.11 23.18
CA LEU A 101 -10.06 15.48 22.51
C LEU A 101 -11.38 15.88 23.19
N CYS A 102 -11.40 15.91 24.53
CA CYS A 102 -12.54 16.40 25.29
C CYS A 102 -12.81 17.88 25.02
N ASP A 103 -11.77 18.72 25.07
CA ASP A 103 -11.85 20.17 24.80
C ASP A 103 -12.39 20.44 23.39
N PHE A 104 -11.88 19.73 22.39
CA PHE A 104 -12.37 19.83 21.01
C PHE A 104 -13.84 19.44 20.91
N TRP A 105 -14.28 18.36 21.57
CA TRP A 105 -15.68 17.95 21.52
C TRP A 105 -16.62 18.96 22.20
N HIS A 106 -16.22 19.53 23.34
CA HIS A 106 -16.99 20.60 23.97
C HIS A 106 -17.17 21.81 23.06
N GLU A 107 -16.14 22.19 22.30
CA GLU A 107 -16.21 23.27 21.32
C GLU A 107 -17.11 22.92 20.13
N VAL A 108 -17.13 21.66 19.70
CA VAL A 108 -18.08 21.19 18.68
C VAL A 108 -19.52 21.32 19.18
N LEU A 109 -19.81 20.92 20.42
CA LEU A 109 -21.13 21.08 21.03
C LEU A 109 -21.50 22.56 21.20
N TYR A 110 -20.55 23.39 21.63
CA TYR A 110 -20.78 24.83 21.75
C TYR A 110 -21.11 25.47 20.40
N ALA A 111 -20.35 25.11 19.36
CA ALA A 111 -20.59 25.57 18.00
C ALA A 111 -21.94 25.08 17.46
N LEU A 112 -22.37 23.86 17.81
CA LEU A 112 -23.69 23.31 17.46
C LEU A 112 -24.84 24.05 18.17
N ALA A 113 -24.62 24.60 19.36
CA ALA A 113 -25.66 25.35 20.08
C ALA A 113 -25.78 26.81 19.63
N HIS A 114 -24.67 27.45 19.22
CA HIS A 114 -24.62 28.91 19.00
C HIS A 114 -24.31 29.33 17.56
N SER A 115 -23.79 28.42 16.74
CA SER A 115 -23.36 28.70 15.36
C SER A 115 -23.75 27.58 14.41
N SER A 116 -24.80 26.82 14.72
CA SER A 116 -25.30 25.77 13.84
C SER A 116 -25.77 26.35 12.50
N PRO A 117 -25.84 25.54 11.45
CA PRO A 117 -25.45 24.12 11.37
C PRO A 117 -23.93 23.91 11.23
N LEU A 118 -23.45 22.76 11.69
CA LEU A 118 -22.08 22.30 11.45
C LEU A 118 -21.92 21.79 10.01
N VAL A 119 -20.81 22.15 9.37
CA VAL A 119 -20.52 21.79 7.98
C VAL A 119 -19.36 20.81 7.87
N ALA A 120 -18.30 21.02 8.65
CA ALA A 120 -17.13 20.14 8.65
C ALA A 120 -16.30 20.30 9.94
N LEU A 121 -15.60 19.23 10.29
CA LEU A 121 -14.66 19.17 11.41
C LEU A 121 -13.25 18.87 10.88
N ASN A 122 -12.23 19.43 11.52
CA ASN A 122 -10.80 19.18 11.23
C ASN A 122 -10.45 19.23 9.73
N THR A 123 -10.85 20.31 9.04
CA THR A 123 -10.73 20.44 7.58
C THR A 123 -9.79 21.58 7.16
N THR A 124 -9.50 21.66 5.87
CA THR A 124 -8.75 22.79 5.27
C THR A 124 -9.66 23.60 4.36
N VAL A 125 -9.77 24.89 4.65
CA VAL A 125 -10.72 25.81 4.00
C VAL A 125 -9.99 26.94 3.28
N SER A 126 -10.64 27.49 2.27
CA SER A 126 -10.27 28.73 1.59
C SER A 126 -11.52 29.40 1.06
N ALA A 127 -11.59 30.73 1.14
CA ALA A 127 -12.69 31.50 0.56
C ALA A 127 -12.63 31.56 -0.97
N HIS A 128 -11.47 31.24 -1.57
CA HIS A 128 -11.25 31.30 -3.01
C HIS A 128 -10.78 29.94 -3.55
N GLU A 129 -11.34 29.47 -4.68
CA GLU A 129 -11.00 28.16 -5.27
C GLU A 129 -9.50 27.98 -5.58
N ARG A 130 -8.76 29.08 -5.78
CA ARG A 130 -7.29 29.10 -6.00
C ARG A 130 -6.53 29.89 -4.93
N GLY A 131 -7.16 30.16 -3.78
CA GLY A 131 -6.58 30.94 -2.68
C GLY A 131 -5.71 30.11 -1.73
N PRO A 132 -5.01 30.77 -0.79
CA PRO A 132 -4.32 30.08 0.29
C PRO A 132 -5.32 29.27 1.12
N ARG A 133 -4.90 28.09 1.57
CA ARG A 133 -5.73 27.18 2.38
C ARG A 133 -5.22 27.18 3.81
N VAL A 134 -6.14 27.23 4.78
CA VAL A 134 -5.83 27.20 6.21
C VAL A 134 -6.54 26.04 6.88
N LYS A 135 -5.88 25.41 7.88
CA LYS A 135 -6.50 24.36 8.69
C LYS A 135 -7.44 24.98 9.73
N VAL A 136 -8.67 24.48 9.81
CA VAL A 136 -9.71 24.93 10.75
C VAL A 136 -10.31 23.70 11.44
N GLN A 137 -10.58 23.82 12.74
CA GLN A 137 -11.08 22.72 13.55
C GLN A 137 -12.59 22.55 13.42
N ILE A 138 -13.33 23.65 13.38
CA ILE A 138 -14.79 23.64 13.27
C ILE A 138 -15.22 24.65 12.20
N VAL A 139 -16.02 24.19 11.24
CA VAL A 139 -16.66 25.03 10.23
C VAL A 139 -18.16 24.96 10.47
N SER A 140 -18.75 26.10 10.79
CA SER A 140 -20.15 26.22 11.20
C SER A 140 -20.84 27.40 10.48
N ASN A 141 -22.12 27.61 10.73
CA ASN A 141 -22.95 28.63 10.11
C ASN A 141 -22.84 28.63 8.57
N LEU A 142 -23.07 27.46 7.94
CA LEU A 142 -23.02 27.29 6.48
C LEU A 142 -21.66 27.63 5.85
N GLY A 143 -20.57 27.52 6.62
CA GLY A 143 -19.22 27.84 6.15
C GLY A 143 -18.79 29.28 6.41
N GLN A 144 -19.65 30.11 7.02
CA GLN A 144 -19.37 31.52 7.32
C GLN A 144 -18.72 31.74 8.70
N CYS A 145 -18.58 30.69 9.52
CA CYS A 145 -17.88 30.78 10.80
C CYS A 145 -16.78 29.72 10.87
N TRP A 146 -15.53 30.15 11.08
CA TRP A 146 -14.34 29.30 11.14
C TRP A 146 -13.72 29.40 12.52
N THR A 147 -13.64 28.27 13.23
CA THR A 147 -13.06 28.20 14.57
C THR A 147 -11.78 27.39 14.56
N ARG A 148 -10.67 28.03 14.93
CA ARG A 148 -9.34 27.45 15.08
C ARG A 148 -9.07 27.14 16.55
N LEU A 149 -8.95 25.85 16.89
CA LEU A 149 -8.45 25.43 18.20
C LEU A 149 -6.93 25.37 18.18
N VAL A 150 -6.29 26.10 19.10
CA VAL A 150 -4.83 26.17 19.22
C VAL A 150 -4.40 25.59 20.57
N PRO A 151 -4.00 24.31 20.64
CA PRO A 151 -3.65 23.63 21.90
C PRO A 151 -2.27 24.01 22.44
N LEU A 152 -1.85 25.26 22.25
CA LEU A 152 -0.56 25.78 22.71
C LEU A 152 -0.62 26.01 24.24
N ARG A 153 0.36 25.48 24.96
CA ARG A 153 0.51 25.67 26.41
C ARG A 153 1.19 27.01 26.71
N LEU A 154 0.87 27.60 27.85
CA LEU A 154 1.49 28.85 28.31
C LEU A 154 3.04 28.74 28.38
N ASP A 155 3.57 27.59 28.82
CA ASP A 155 5.02 27.35 28.88
C ASP A 155 5.69 27.36 27.50
N ALA A 156 5.00 26.93 26.44
CA ALA A 156 5.55 26.96 25.09
C ALA A 156 5.65 28.41 24.58
N LEU A 157 4.65 29.24 24.88
CA LEU A 157 4.69 30.68 24.58
C LEU A 157 5.77 31.39 25.40
N LEU A 158 5.99 30.96 26.65
CA LEU A 158 7.08 31.43 27.49
C LEU A 158 8.45 31.12 26.88
N HIS A 159 8.66 29.91 26.36
CA HIS A 159 9.90 29.55 25.67
C HIS A 159 10.12 30.38 24.40
N GLU A 160 9.07 30.63 23.61
CA GLU A 160 9.16 31.51 22.43
C GLU A 160 9.55 32.94 22.84
N SER A 161 8.93 33.44 23.91
CA SER A 161 9.23 34.74 24.54
C SER A 161 10.69 34.84 25.00
N ARG A 162 11.22 33.80 25.68
CA ARG A 162 12.63 33.73 26.10
C ARG A 162 13.59 33.76 24.94
N ALA A 163 13.27 33.06 23.86
CA ALA A 163 14.13 33.02 22.68
C ALA A 163 14.24 34.41 22.04
N VAL A 164 13.13 35.15 21.95
CA VAL A 164 13.16 36.55 21.45
C VAL A 164 13.92 37.45 22.42
N ASP A 165 13.66 37.36 23.73
CA ASP A 165 14.36 38.15 24.74
C ASP A 165 15.87 37.87 24.78
N ALA A 166 16.31 36.64 24.50
CA ALA A 166 17.73 36.26 24.47
C ALA A 166 18.50 36.90 23.30
N THR A 167 17.80 37.31 22.24
CA THR A 167 18.40 38.04 21.11
C THR A 167 18.46 39.55 21.35
N ARG A 168 17.91 40.05 22.47
CA ARG A 168 17.87 41.46 22.81
C ARG A 168 19.15 41.89 23.55
N ASP A 169 19.60 43.10 23.25
CA ASP A 169 20.63 43.78 24.03
C ASP A 169 20.09 44.13 25.43
N GLN A 170 20.75 43.65 26.48
CA GLN A 170 20.29 43.79 27.86
C GLN A 170 20.50 45.21 28.41
N ASP A 171 21.39 45.99 27.80
CA ASP A 171 21.77 47.33 28.27
C ASP A 171 20.84 48.44 27.76
N VAL A 172 19.89 48.12 26.87
CA VAL A 172 18.95 49.08 26.25
C VAL A 172 17.50 48.70 26.56
N VAL A 173 16.73 49.63 27.15
CA VAL A 173 15.28 49.46 27.35
C VAL A 173 14.55 49.73 26.04
N PRO A 174 13.83 48.75 25.46
CA PRO A 174 13.19 48.91 24.16
C PRO A 174 11.91 49.73 24.28
N SER A 175 11.60 50.50 23.22
CA SER A 175 10.36 51.29 23.14
C SER A 175 9.11 50.45 22.85
N GLN A 176 9.27 49.22 22.34
CA GLN A 176 8.19 48.29 21.99
C GLN A 176 8.60 46.85 22.31
N ASP A 177 7.61 45.96 22.42
CA ASP A 177 7.84 44.54 22.67
C ASP A 177 7.65 43.73 21.38
N ASP A 178 8.75 43.39 20.72
CA ASP A 178 8.74 42.71 19.42
C ASP A 178 8.06 41.34 19.47
N PHE A 179 8.09 40.67 20.63
CA PHE A 179 7.41 39.38 20.82
C PHE A 179 5.88 39.51 20.68
N VAL A 180 5.31 40.63 21.14
CA VAL A 180 3.87 40.90 21.01
C VAL A 180 3.47 41.08 19.53
N ALA A 181 4.39 41.57 18.69
CA ALA A 181 4.14 41.79 17.27
C ALA A 181 4.34 40.52 16.40
N ASN A 182 5.21 39.60 16.82
CA ASN A 182 5.59 38.44 16.02
C ASN A 182 5.79 37.19 16.88
N ASN A 183 4.70 36.47 17.12
CA ASN A 183 4.68 35.17 17.79
C ASN A 183 3.80 34.16 17.04
N THR A 184 3.82 32.91 17.49
CA THR A 184 3.03 31.82 16.91
C THR A 184 1.52 32.14 16.80
N LEU A 185 0.91 32.76 17.81
CA LEU A 185 -0.53 33.09 17.77
C LEU A 185 -0.86 34.15 16.72
N ILE A 186 -0.02 35.18 16.61
CA ILE A 186 -0.16 36.23 15.58
C ILE A 186 0.01 35.66 14.17
N LYS A 187 0.93 34.70 13.98
CA LYS A 187 1.13 34.03 12.67
C LYS A 187 -0.12 33.24 12.27
N ILE A 188 -0.70 32.47 13.19
CA ILE A 188 -1.94 31.71 12.95
C ILE A 188 -3.10 32.66 12.61
N ALA A 189 -3.24 33.78 13.34
CA ALA A 189 -4.28 34.77 13.05
C ALA A 189 -4.15 35.36 11.63
N LYS A 190 -2.93 35.69 11.20
CA LYS A 190 -2.66 36.20 9.85
C LYS A 190 -2.95 35.15 8.76
N GLU A 191 -2.61 33.89 9.00
CA GLU A 191 -2.89 32.78 8.07
C GLU A 191 -4.39 32.57 7.86
N LEU A 192 -5.18 32.64 8.94
CA LEU A 192 -6.63 32.55 8.89
C LEU A 192 -7.25 33.68 8.07
N LEU A 193 -6.80 34.92 8.31
CA LEU A 193 -7.29 36.10 7.60
C LEU A 193 -6.87 36.12 6.12
N ALA A 194 -5.66 35.65 5.79
CA ALA A 194 -5.21 35.56 4.40
C ALA A 194 -6.05 34.58 3.57
N SER A 195 -6.70 33.61 4.23
CA SER A 195 -7.52 32.58 3.59
C SER A 195 -9.02 32.91 3.58
N SER A 196 -9.44 34.00 4.23
CA SER A 196 -10.84 34.45 4.31
C SER A 196 -11.10 35.69 3.45
N ASP A 197 -12.37 35.95 3.08
CA ASP A 197 -12.79 37.07 2.22
C ASP A 197 -13.46 38.23 3.00
N GLY A 198 -13.18 38.33 4.30
CA GLY A 198 -13.74 39.36 5.20
C GLY A 198 -15.22 39.20 5.57
N LYS A 199 -15.97 38.37 4.83
CA LYS A 199 -17.37 38.01 5.16
C LYS A 199 -17.45 36.85 6.15
N ILE A 200 -16.39 36.06 6.22
CA ILE A 200 -16.28 34.90 7.10
C ILE A 200 -15.81 35.34 8.48
N ARG A 201 -16.59 34.99 9.50
CA ARG A 201 -16.23 35.20 10.91
C ARG A 201 -15.14 34.21 11.30
N VAL A 202 -13.98 34.71 11.72
CA VAL A 202 -12.85 33.88 12.15
C VAL A 202 -12.70 33.97 13.67
N GLN A 203 -12.55 32.81 14.31
CA GLN A 203 -12.41 32.67 15.75
C GLN A 203 -11.18 31.81 16.10
N MET A 204 -10.50 32.15 17.18
CA MET A 204 -9.42 31.36 17.78
C MET A 204 -9.80 30.98 19.21
N VAL A 205 -9.75 29.68 19.52
CA VAL A 205 -9.96 29.16 20.88
C VAL A 205 -8.63 28.68 21.42
N LEU A 206 -8.24 29.19 22.58
CA LEU A 206 -6.98 28.91 23.27
C LEU A 206 -7.29 28.07 24.54
N PRO A 207 -7.53 26.76 24.41
CA PRO A 207 -8.07 25.91 25.48
C PRO A 207 -7.17 25.83 26.72
N ARG A 208 -5.85 25.96 26.53
CA ARG A 208 -4.83 25.81 27.58
C ARG A 208 -4.25 27.15 28.05
N MET A 209 -4.93 28.26 27.77
CA MET A 209 -4.49 29.60 28.15
C MET A 209 -5.55 30.30 28.97
N THR A 210 -5.12 30.92 30.07
CA THR A 210 -5.97 31.72 30.95
C THR A 210 -5.24 33.01 31.32
N LEU A 211 -6.00 34.11 31.41
CA LEU A 211 -5.50 35.35 31.96
C LEU A 211 -5.79 35.40 33.45
N GLU A 212 -4.79 35.75 34.26
CA GLU A 212 -4.99 35.89 35.69
C GLU A 212 -5.88 37.13 36.01
N PRO A 213 -6.89 36.98 36.88
CA PRO A 213 -7.79 38.08 37.24
C PRO A 213 -7.11 39.17 38.08
N GLU A 214 -6.20 38.79 38.98
CA GLU A 214 -5.52 39.67 39.92
C GLU A 214 -4.19 40.25 39.37
N ARG A 215 -3.99 40.20 38.04
CA ARG A 215 -2.73 40.64 37.42
C ARG A 215 -2.46 42.14 37.70
N PRO A 216 -1.23 42.53 38.05
CA PRO A 216 -0.86 43.94 38.16
C PRO A 216 -1.05 44.67 36.82
N ALA A 217 -1.35 45.97 36.86
CA ALA A 217 -1.39 46.79 35.65
C ALA A 217 0.00 46.83 35.00
N ALA A 218 0.06 46.64 33.68
CA ALA A 218 1.32 46.65 32.94
C ALA A 218 1.93 48.07 32.92
N PRO A 219 3.18 48.26 33.38
CA PRO A 219 3.90 49.52 33.15
C PRO A 219 4.09 49.78 31.65
N PRO A 220 4.37 51.02 31.23
CA PRO A 220 4.76 51.29 29.84
C PRO A 220 5.98 50.45 29.45
N VAL A 221 5.98 49.87 28.23
CA VAL A 221 7.07 49.00 27.75
C VAL A 221 8.44 49.67 27.78
N GLY A 222 8.48 51.00 27.58
CA GLY A 222 9.72 51.80 27.68
C GLY A 222 10.21 52.09 29.10
N SER A 223 9.52 51.61 30.15
CA SER A 223 9.98 51.71 31.55
C SER A 223 10.83 50.50 31.92
N SER A 224 11.89 50.73 32.72
CA SER A 224 12.67 49.66 33.35
C SER A 224 11.80 48.71 34.17
N ASP A 225 10.70 49.21 34.76
CA ASP A 225 9.81 48.44 35.62
C ASP A 225 9.07 47.32 34.86
N TYR A 226 8.83 47.50 33.56
CA TYR A 226 8.22 46.47 32.71
C TYR A 226 9.14 45.26 32.55
N TRP A 227 10.43 45.52 32.31
CA TRP A 227 11.44 44.49 32.05
C TRP A 227 12.02 43.87 33.33
N ALA A 228 11.97 44.61 34.45
CA ALA A 228 12.36 44.11 35.77
C ALA A 228 11.30 43.22 36.44
N ALA A 229 10.07 43.20 35.92
CA ALA A 229 9.00 42.37 36.47
C ALA A 229 9.31 40.86 36.34
N PRO A 230 8.81 40.02 37.27
CA PRO A 230 8.92 38.57 37.17
C PRO A 230 8.42 38.08 35.81
N GLU A 231 9.11 37.10 35.24
CA GLU A 231 8.85 36.61 33.89
C GLU A 231 7.42 36.09 33.70
N SER A 232 6.84 35.46 34.73
CA SER A 232 5.44 35.02 34.74
C SER A 232 4.46 36.18 34.62
N VAL A 233 4.72 37.30 35.31
CA VAL A 233 3.88 38.51 35.27
C VAL A 233 4.01 39.20 33.92
N ARG A 234 5.22 39.31 33.40
CA ARG A 234 5.49 39.88 32.06
C ARG A 234 4.85 39.05 30.95
N LEU A 235 4.82 37.72 31.08
CA LEU A 235 4.12 36.85 30.14
C LEU A 235 2.60 37.07 30.16
N GLN A 236 1.99 37.30 31.33
CA GLN A 236 0.56 37.65 31.43
C GLN A 236 0.25 38.98 30.74
N TRP A 237 1.12 39.98 30.89
CA TRP A 237 1.00 41.25 30.14
C TRP A 237 1.13 41.05 28.63
N ARG A 238 2.12 40.27 28.20
CA ARG A 238 2.32 39.92 26.79
C ARG A 238 1.12 39.18 26.21
N LEU A 239 0.58 38.18 26.93
CA LEU A 239 -0.60 37.44 26.50
C LEU A 239 -1.81 38.36 26.31
N ALA A 240 -2.08 39.26 27.26
CA ALA A 240 -3.16 40.24 27.13
C ALA A 240 -2.96 41.15 25.91
N ALA A 241 -1.74 41.66 25.70
CA ALA A 241 -1.43 42.51 24.55
C ALA A 241 -1.52 41.77 23.20
N ILE A 242 -1.11 40.50 23.15
CA ILE A 242 -1.23 39.64 21.97
C ILE A 242 -2.70 39.42 21.62
N ILE A 243 -3.54 39.13 22.61
CA ILE A 243 -4.98 38.94 22.40
C ILE A 243 -5.61 40.20 21.84
N SER A 244 -5.40 41.36 22.47
CA SER A 244 -5.92 42.64 21.97
C SER A 244 -5.44 42.94 20.55
N ARG A 245 -4.20 42.56 20.21
CA ARG A 245 -3.66 42.71 18.86
C ARG A 245 -4.34 41.79 17.84
N ILE A 246 -4.62 40.53 18.20
CA ILE A 246 -5.35 39.58 17.34
C ILE A 246 -6.79 40.07 17.11
N GLU A 247 -7.44 40.58 18.15
CA GLU A 247 -8.80 41.13 18.06
C GLU A 247 -8.84 42.37 17.15
N LEU A 248 -7.83 43.25 17.22
CA LEU A 248 -7.69 44.40 16.32
C LEU A 248 -7.50 43.99 14.85
N LEU A 249 -6.98 42.80 14.57
CA LEU A 249 -6.88 42.26 13.21
C LEU A 249 -8.21 41.70 12.69
N GLY A 250 -9.25 41.60 13.54
CA GLY A 250 -10.57 41.07 13.18
C GLY A 250 -10.77 39.58 13.47
N VAL A 251 -9.93 38.96 14.29
CA VAL A 251 -10.10 37.57 14.74
C VAL A 251 -10.55 37.56 16.20
N HIS A 252 -11.70 36.94 16.49
CA HIS A 252 -12.20 36.83 17.85
C HIS A 252 -11.44 35.76 18.63
N VAL A 253 -10.98 36.09 19.85
CA VAL A 253 -10.21 35.15 20.69
C VAL A 253 -11.02 34.74 21.91
N HIS A 254 -11.13 33.42 22.14
CA HIS A 254 -11.71 32.85 23.33
C HIS A 254 -10.62 32.14 24.15
N LEU A 255 -10.51 32.52 25.43
CA LEU A 255 -9.59 31.89 26.37
C LEU A 255 -10.27 30.75 27.12
N GLY A 256 -9.57 29.64 27.26
CA GLY A 256 -10.14 28.42 27.79
C GLY A 256 -11.13 27.77 26.82
N VAL A 257 -11.79 26.72 27.29
CA VAL A 257 -12.84 26.01 26.56
C VAL A 257 -14.19 26.54 27.02
N ALA A 258 -15.16 26.58 26.12
CA ALA A 258 -16.55 26.82 26.43
C ALA A 258 -17.04 25.90 27.56
N ARG A 259 -17.96 26.40 28.39
CA ARG A 259 -18.53 25.60 29.48
C ARG A 259 -19.14 24.31 28.91
N PRO A 260 -18.87 23.14 29.49
CA PRO A 260 -19.41 21.87 29.00
C PRO A 260 -20.94 21.92 28.95
N LEU A 261 -21.51 21.73 27.77
CA LEU A 261 -22.94 21.49 27.60
C LEU A 261 -23.20 20.04 27.97
N VAL A 262 -23.79 19.80 29.15
CA VAL A 262 -24.15 18.44 29.59
C VAL A 262 -25.29 17.93 28.73
N GLN A 263 -25.05 16.89 27.94
CA GLN A 263 -26.08 16.24 27.14
C GLN A 263 -27.03 15.45 28.06
N THR A 264 -28.25 15.94 28.26
CA THR A 264 -29.26 15.27 29.11
C THR A 264 -30.16 14.27 28.35
N GLY A 265 -30.08 14.26 27.02
CA GLY A 265 -30.85 13.37 26.14
C GLY A 265 -30.27 13.28 24.72
N PRO A 266 -30.78 12.37 23.86
CA PRO A 266 -30.25 12.17 22.53
C PRO A 266 -30.52 13.38 21.60
N PHE A 267 -29.70 13.54 20.57
CA PHE A 267 -29.94 14.55 19.54
C PHE A 267 -31.28 14.28 18.80
N PRO A 268 -32.06 15.33 18.50
CA PRO A 268 -33.39 15.19 17.91
C PRO A 268 -33.30 14.56 16.52
N ARG A 269 -34.28 13.70 16.20
CA ARG A 269 -34.44 13.07 14.88
C ARG A 269 -35.46 13.84 14.04
N PRO A 270 -35.39 13.80 12.70
CA PRO A 270 -36.37 14.48 11.85
C PRO A 270 -37.78 13.93 12.12
N PRO A 271 -38.81 14.78 12.15
CA PRO A 271 -40.19 14.33 12.21
C PRO A 271 -40.58 13.61 10.91
N LEU A 272 -41.54 12.70 10.99
CA LEU A 272 -42.09 12.04 9.81
C LEU A 272 -42.76 13.09 8.88
N PRO A 273 -42.52 13.03 7.55
CA PRO A 273 -43.18 13.93 6.62
C PRO A 273 -44.70 13.68 6.59
N PRO A 274 -45.52 14.72 6.38
CA PRO A 274 -46.96 14.54 6.19
C PRO A 274 -47.24 13.80 4.87
N THR A 275 -48.40 13.16 4.78
CA THR A 275 -48.85 12.52 3.53
C THR A 275 -49.35 13.58 2.55
N TRP A 276 -48.66 13.74 1.42
CA TRP A 276 -49.03 14.69 0.36
C TRP A 276 -49.96 14.05 -0.67
N HIS A 277 -50.91 14.82 -1.19
CA HIS A 277 -51.82 14.39 -2.26
C HIS A 277 -51.55 15.17 -3.56
N PRO A 278 -51.59 14.54 -4.74
CA PRO A 278 -51.46 15.27 -6.00
C PRO A 278 -52.70 16.14 -6.28
N SER A 279 -52.53 17.20 -7.06
CA SER A 279 -53.65 18.03 -7.54
C SER A 279 -54.55 17.26 -8.54
N ALA A 280 -55.81 17.67 -8.66
CA ALA A 280 -56.80 17.05 -9.55
C ALA A 280 -56.44 17.13 -11.06
N ILE A 281 -55.56 18.07 -11.42
CA ILE A 281 -54.93 18.17 -12.74
C ILE A 281 -53.44 17.86 -12.54
N LEU A 282 -52.83 17.06 -13.42
CA LEU A 282 -51.39 16.75 -13.36
C LEU A 282 -50.66 17.36 -14.54
N ASN A 283 -49.61 18.13 -14.24
CA ASN A 283 -48.70 18.68 -15.24
C ASN A 283 -47.57 17.67 -15.53
N LEU A 284 -47.34 17.35 -16.78
CA LEU A 284 -46.35 16.35 -17.19
C LEU A 284 -45.09 17.01 -17.74
N ASP A 285 -43.93 16.57 -17.26
CA ASP A 285 -42.64 16.78 -17.92
C ASP A 285 -42.44 15.76 -19.06
N VAL A 286 -41.49 16.03 -19.96
CA VAL A 286 -41.10 15.11 -21.04
C VAL A 286 -40.73 13.73 -20.50
N SER A 287 -40.01 13.67 -19.37
CA SER A 287 -39.61 12.40 -18.76
C SER A 287 -40.82 11.59 -18.24
N ALA A 288 -41.86 12.26 -17.75
CA ALA A 288 -43.10 11.60 -17.34
C ALA A 288 -43.89 11.07 -18.53
N LEU A 289 -43.97 11.82 -19.64
CA LEU A 289 -44.61 11.35 -20.88
C LEU A 289 -43.93 10.09 -21.43
N VAL A 290 -42.59 10.03 -21.39
CA VAL A 290 -41.84 8.82 -21.78
C VAL A 290 -42.15 7.65 -20.84
N ALA A 291 -42.22 7.89 -19.53
CA ALA A 291 -42.55 6.86 -18.55
C ALA A 291 -43.95 6.27 -18.72
N LEU A 292 -44.96 7.14 -18.87
CA LEU A 292 -46.33 6.72 -19.15
C LEU A 292 -46.41 5.93 -20.47
N CYS A 293 -45.75 6.43 -21.52
CA CYS A 293 -45.70 5.75 -22.82
C CYS A 293 -45.01 4.38 -22.76
N SER A 294 -44.01 4.18 -21.89
CA SER A 294 -43.38 2.86 -21.69
C SER A 294 -44.33 1.89 -20.94
N ASP A 295 -44.93 2.35 -19.85
CA ASP A 295 -45.66 1.52 -18.88
C ASP A 295 -47.03 1.00 -19.38
N ILE A 296 -47.67 1.70 -20.33
CA ILE A 296 -48.98 1.33 -20.94
C ILE A 296 -49.03 -0.11 -21.51
N THR A 297 -47.89 -0.80 -21.68
CA THR A 297 -47.87 -2.13 -22.31
C THR A 297 -47.49 -3.35 -21.47
N HIS A 298 -46.71 -3.26 -20.37
CA HIS A 298 -45.94 -4.37 -19.73
C HIS A 298 -46.36 -5.81 -20.10
N GLY A 299 -45.99 -6.21 -21.33
CA GLY A 299 -46.49 -7.40 -21.99
C GLY A 299 -45.71 -7.64 -23.28
N LEU A 300 -44.65 -8.44 -23.15
CA LEU A 300 -43.81 -9.06 -24.20
C LEU A 300 -42.63 -8.24 -24.75
N SER A 301 -41.44 -8.44 -24.18
CA SER A 301 -40.31 -9.00 -24.94
C SER A 301 -39.43 -9.85 -24.01
N PRO A 302 -39.34 -11.19 -24.21
CA PRO A 302 -38.55 -12.09 -23.36
C PRO A 302 -37.02 -11.87 -23.43
N ASN A 303 -36.53 -10.94 -24.26
CA ASN A 303 -35.13 -10.93 -24.71
C ASN A 303 -34.31 -9.71 -24.22
N VAL A 304 -34.74 -8.96 -23.20
CA VAL A 304 -33.95 -7.83 -22.68
C VAL A 304 -32.87 -8.27 -21.68
N HIS A 305 -32.94 -9.50 -21.16
CA HIS A 305 -31.93 -10.08 -20.25
C HIS A 305 -30.53 -10.26 -20.89
N GLY A 306 -30.34 -9.90 -22.17
CA GLY A 306 -29.06 -9.92 -22.88
C GLY A 306 -28.60 -8.58 -23.45
N HIS A 307 -29.15 -7.43 -23.02
CA HIS A 307 -28.75 -6.14 -23.56
C HIS A 307 -27.31 -5.78 -23.15
N ALA A 308 -26.43 -5.51 -24.12
CA ALA A 308 -25.00 -5.24 -23.88
C ALA A 308 -24.74 -4.04 -22.96
N ASN A 309 -25.69 -3.09 -22.90
CA ASN A 309 -25.66 -1.98 -21.95
C ASN A 309 -26.34 -2.37 -20.62
N ARG A 310 -25.51 -2.61 -19.59
CA ARG A 310 -25.92 -2.96 -18.22
C ARG A 310 -26.96 -2.01 -17.65
N ALA A 311 -26.87 -0.70 -17.92
CA ALA A 311 -27.82 0.29 -17.39
C ALA A 311 -29.24 0.11 -17.96
N LEU A 312 -29.36 -0.24 -19.24
CA LEU A 312 -30.66 -0.49 -19.87
C LEU A 312 -31.27 -1.82 -19.43
N ALA A 313 -30.44 -2.84 -19.16
CA ALA A 313 -30.88 -4.12 -18.60
C ALA A 313 -31.35 -3.98 -17.14
N GLU A 314 -30.59 -3.25 -16.30
CA GLU A 314 -30.98 -2.91 -14.92
C GLU A 314 -32.25 -2.06 -14.89
N GLN A 315 -32.37 -1.10 -15.81
CA GLN A 315 -33.57 -0.28 -15.96
C GLN A 315 -34.77 -1.15 -16.35
N ALA A 316 -34.70 -1.98 -17.39
CA ALA A 316 -35.80 -2.86 -17.78
C ALA A 316 -36.22 -3.85 -16.66
N ALA A 317 -35.26 -4.42 -15.93
CA ALA A 317 -35.54 -5.28 -14.78
C ALA A 317 -36.22 -4.49 -13.63
N HIS A 318 -35.89 -3.21 -13.45
CA HIS A 318 -36.57 -2.34 -12.49
C HIS A 318 -38.01 -2.03 -12.93
N GLU A 319 -38.23 -1.70 -14.21
CA GLU A 319 -39.56 -1.47 -14.78
C GLU A 319 -40.48 -2.69 -14.63
N GLU A 320 -39.93 -3.91 -14.76
CA GLU A 320 -40.67 -5.16 -14.53
C GLU A 320 -41.06 -5.37 -13.05
N LYS A 321 -40.17 -5.03 -12.11
CA LYS A 321 -40.44 -5.19 -10.67
C LYS A 321 -41.35 -4.10 -10.09
N HIS A 322 -41.32 -2.89 -10.65
CA HIS A 322 -42.01 -1.70 -10.14
C HIS A 322 -42.78 -0.99 -11.27
N ALA A 323 -43.92 -1.57 -11.67
CA ALA A 323 -44.81 -0.96 -12.65
C ALA A 323 -45.34 0.40 -12.14
N LEU A 324 -45.41 1.40 -13.02
CA LEU A 324 -45.80 2.76 -12.66
C LEU A 324 -47.31 2.87 -12.40
N LEU A 325 -48.14 2.13 -13.16
CA LEU A 325 -49.59 2.16 -13.05
C LEU A 325 -50.14 1.86 -11.62
N PRO A 326 -49.73 0.78 -10.91
CA PRO A 326 -50.13 0.55 -9.53
C PRO A 326 -49.76 1.70 -8.58
N PHE A 327 -48.60 2.33 -8.80
CA PHE A 327 -48.13 3.43 -7.96
C PHE A 327 -48.96 4.71 -8.15
N LEU A 328 -49.27 5.06 -9.41
CA LEU A 328 -50.17 6.19 -9.71
C LEU A 328 -51.59 5.92 -9.16
N ALA A 329 -52.11 4.70 -9.32
CA ALA A 329 -53.43 4.33 -8.82
C ALA A 329 -53.57 4.41 -7.29
N ALA A 330 -52.47 4.25 -6.55
CA ALA A 330 -52.46 4.37 -5.10
C ALA A 330 -52.61 5.83 -4.60
N HIS A 331 -52.24 6.81 -5.44
CA HIS A 331 -52.26 8.24 -5.10
C HIS A 331 -53.38 9.01 -5.82
N LEU A 332 -53.91 8.48 -6.92
CA LEU A 332 -55.00 9.06 -7.70
C LEU A 332 -56.30 8.33 -7.38
N HIS A 333 -57.16 8.97 -6.58
CA HIS A 333 -58.45 8.40 -6.18
C HIS A 333 -59.60 8.77 -7.12
N GLU A 334 -59.42 9.78 -7.98
CA GLU A 334 -60.41 10.26 -8.94
C GLU A 334 -59.82 10.34 -10.37
N PRO A 335 -60.66 10.30 -11.43
CA PRO A 335 -60.20 10.49 -12.80
C PRO A 335 -59.47 11.82 -12.96
N THR A 336 -58.21 11.76 -13.38
CA THR A 336 -57.28 12.89 -13.35
C THR A 336 -56.99 13.39 -14.77
N GLN A 337 -57.08 14.70 -14.98
CA GLN A 337 -56.74 15.32 -16.26
C GLN A 337 -55.22 15.53 -16.37
N LEU A 338 -54.62 15.00 -17.44
CA LEU A 338 -53.20 15.20 -17.74
C LEU A 338 -53.02 16.44 -18.64
N VAL A 339 -52.06 17.31 -18.30
CA VAL A 339 -51.70 18.50 -19.08
C VAL A 339 -50.20 18.58 -19.33
N ALA A 340 -49.79 19.24 -20.40
CA ALA A 340 -48.38 19.52 -20.68
C ALA A 340 -48.20 20.80 -21.50
N THR A 341 -47.08 21.49 -21.31
CA THR A 341 -46.74 22.72 -22.05
C THR A 341 -46.35 22.41 -23.50
N ASP A 342 -46.48 23.40 -24.40
CA ASP A 342 -46.13 23.25 -25.82
C ASP A 342 -44.71 22.70 -26.03
N GLN A 343 -43.75 23.23 -25.29
CA GLN A 343 -42.33 22.86 -25.41
C GLN A 343 -42.07 21.42 -24.96
N VAL A 344 -42.80 20.95 -23.94
CA VAL A 344 -42.74 19.54 -23.50
C VAL A 344 -43.31 18.63 -24.59
N LEU A 345 -44.46 18.99 -25.17
CA LEU A 345 -45.10 18.18 -26.21
C LEU A 345 -44.25 18.09 -27.49
N GLU A 346 -43.65 19.20 -27.93
CA GLU A 346 -42.75 19.23 -29.09
C GLU A 346 -41.49 18.37 -28.85
N LYS A 347 -40.89 18.48 -27.66
CA LYS A 347 -39.72 17.67 -27.30
C LYS A 347 -40.07 16.19 -27.21
N PHE A 348 -41.21 15.84 -26.62
CA PHE A 348 -41.69 14.45 -26.54
C PHE A 348 -41.95 13.87 -27.95
N ALA A 349 -42.63 14.61 -28.83
CA ALA A 349 -42.84 14.19 -30.22
C ALA A 349 -41.51 13.97 -30.96
N THR A 350 -40.51 14.82 -30.72
CA THR A 350 -39.16 14.65 -31.29
C THR A 350 -38.49 13.37 -30.79
N ILE A 351 -38.62 13.05 -29.49
CA ILE A 351 -38.05 11.83 -28.90
C ILE A 351 -38.73 10.58 -29.48
N VAL A 352 -40.06 10.56 -29.52
CA VAL A 352 -40.85 9.43 -30.05
C VAL A 352 -40.56 9.19 -31.53
N THR A 353 -40.44 10.24 -32.34
CA THR A 353 -40.12 10.09 -33.77
C THR A 353 -38.68 9.64 -34.02
N THR A 354 -37.74 10.02 -33.15
CA THR A 354 -36.32 9.68 -33.31
C THR A 354 -35.98 8.30 -32.77
N LEU A 355 -36.57 7.90 -31.64
CA LEU A 355 -36.18 6.71 -30.88
C LEU A 355 -37.29 5.67 -30.72
N GLY A 356 -38.55 6.05 -30.93
CA GLY A 356 -39.70 5.19 -30.67
C GLY A 356 -39.90 4.12 -31.74
N SER A 357 -40.06 2.86 -31.31
CA SER A 357 -40.52 1.76 -32.16
C SER A 357 -41.96 1.99 -32.66
N PRO A 358 -42.44 1.26 -33.68
CA PRO A 358 -43.82 1.36 -34.13
C PRO A 358 -44.86 1.15 -33.01
N SER A 359 -44.52 0.32 -32.02
CA SER A 359 -45.36 0.07 -30.85
C SER A 359 -45.36 1.26 -29.89
N GLU A 360 -44.21 1.91 -29.67
CA GLU A 360 -44.09 3.12 -28.85
C GLU A 360 -44.77 4.32 -29.51
N GLN A 361 -44.67 4.45 -30.83
CA GLN A 361 -45.35 5.50 -31.59
C GLN A 361 -46.88 5.36 -31.49
N ALA A 362 -47.42 4.13 -31.57
CA ALA A 362 -48.85 3.90 -31.38
C ALA A 362 -49.34 4.27 -29.95
N ARG A 363 -48.52 4.03 -28.92
CA ARG A 363 -48.84 4.42 -27.54
C ARG A 363 -48.76 5.93 -27.32
N ALA A 364 -47.76 6.58 -27.89
CA ALA A 364 -47.68 8.04 -27.88
C ALA A 364 -48.88 8.68 -28.58
N GLN A 365 -49.37 8.09 -29.68
CA GLN A 365 -50.61 8.51 -30.33
C GLN A 365 -51.84 8.31 -29.46
N TRP A 366 -51.94 7.21 -28.69
CA TRP A 366 -53.03 7.01 -27.73
C TRP A 366 -53.00 8.02 -26.57
N LEU A 367 -51.80 8.36 -26.07
CA LEU A 367 -51.62 9.31 -24.98
C LEU A 367 -51.93 10.75 -25.40
N MET A 368 -51.62 11.11 -26.65
CA MET A 368 -51.71 12.48 -27.17
C MET A 368 -52.94 12.76 -28.06
N GLY A 369 -53.51 11.73 -28.68
CA GLY A 369 -54.54 11.84 -29.72
C GLY A 369 -55.93 11.34 -29.29
N PRO A 370 -56.93 11.46 -30.18
CA PRO A 370 -58.28 10.95 -29.92
C PRO A 370 -58.26 9.43 -29.72
N ARG A 371 -58.88 8.96 -28.63
CA ARG A 371 -58.91 7.52 -28.28
C ARG A 371 -59.95 6.80 -29.15
N HIS A 372 -59.50 6.21 -30.25
CA HIS A 372 -60.35 5.40 -31.13
C HIS A 372 -60.41 3.94 -30.67
N LYS A 373 -61.62 3.40 -30.46
CA LYS A 373 -61.85 2.02 -29.96
C LYS A 373 -61.45 0.91 -30.94
N ASP A 374 -61.30 1.21 -32.23
CA ASP A 374 -61.31 0.17 -33.27
C ASP A 374 -59.92 -0.34 -33.70
N HIS A 375 -58.81 0.23 -33.22
CA HIS A 375 -57.45 -0.06 -33.74
C HIS A 375 -56.37 -0.20 -32.66
N VAL A 376 -56.72 -0.51 -31.41
CA VAL A 376 -55.73 -0.66 -30.32
C VAL A 376 -55.33 -2.14 -30.19
N PRO A 377 -54.04 -2.49 -30.30
CA PRO A 377 -53.55 -3.83 -29.96
C PRO A 377 -53.92 -4.20 -28.51
N PRO A 378 -53.98 -5.49 -28.12
CA PRO A 378 -54.36 -5.91 -26.77
C PRO A 378 -53.25 -5.59 -25.75
N TRP A 379 -53.08 -4.31 -25.40
CA TRP A 379 -52.18 -3.84 -24.36
C TRP A 379 -52.75 -4.20 -22.98
N ARG A 380 -51.91 -4.73 -22.08
CA ARG A 380 -52.33 -5.09 -20.72
C ARG A 380 -52.73 -3.84 -19.93
N ASN A 381 -53.75 -3.97 -19.08
CA ASN A 381 -54.23 -2.92 -18.16
C ASN A 381 -54.74 -1.61 -18.80
N LEU A 382 -55.02 -1.59 -20.12
CA LEU A 382 -55.56 -0.42 -20.81
C LEU A 382 -56.85 0.11 -20.17
N ALA A 383 -57.76 -0.78 -19.74
CA ALA A 383 -58.99 -0.41 -19.04
C ALA A 383 -58.77 0.24 -17.66
N GLN A 384 -57.60 0.05 -17.04
CA GLN A 384 -57.24 0.75 -15.80
C GLN A 384 -56.68 2.15 -16.12
N TRP A 385 -55.88 2.29 -17.18
CA TRP A 385 -55.43 3.59 -17.69
C TRP A 385 -56.60 4.48 -18.14
N GLU A 386 -57.58 3.92 -18.84
CA GLU A 386 -58.80 4.64 -19.26
C GLU A 386 -59.65 5.11 -18.07
N ARG A 387 -59.60 4.40 -16.93
CA ARG A 387 -60.28 4.81 -15.70
C ARG A 387 -59.54 5.92 -14.96
N LEU A 388 -58.21 5.84 -14.87
CA LEU A 388 -57.38 6.80 -14.14
C LEU A 388 -57.24 8.13 -14.90
N CYS A 389 -57.07 8.07 -16.22
CA CYS A 389 -56.91 9.24 -17.07
C CYS A 389 -57.82 9.06 -18.28
N PRO A 390 -59.10 9.51 -18.25
CA PRO A 390 -60.07 9.22 -19.31
C PRO A 390 -59.84 10.00 -20.61
N GLU A 391 -59.23 11.17 -20.52
CA GLU A 391 -58.99 12.09 -21.64
C GLU A 391 -57.51 12.07 -22.10
N PRO A 392 -57.21 12.44 -23.37
CA PRO A 392 -55.83 12.61 -23.83
C PRO A 392 -55.14 13.80 -23.13
N VAL A 393 -53.81 13.84 -23.21
CA VAL A 393 -53.00 14.93 -22.63
C VAL A 393 -53.37 16.27 -23.29
N ARG A 394 -53.87 17.21 -22.47
CA ARG A 394 -54.30 18.52 -22.93
C ARG A 394 -53.14 19.51 -22.95
N ARG A 395 -53.01 20.23 -24.05
CA ARG A 395 -52.06 21.32 -24.23
C ARG A 395 -52.44 22.55 -23.40
N VAL A 396 -51.48 23.12 -22.69
CA VAL A 396 -51.65 24.35 -21.89
C VAL A 396 -50.67 25.44 -22.31
N SER A 397 -51.15 26.69 -22.39
CA SER A 397 -50.35 27.90 -22.64
C SER A 397 -50.14 28.69 -21.33
N TYR A 398 -49.31 29.74 -21.39
CA TYR A 398 -48.97 30.58 -20.23
C TYR A 398 -50.08 31.55 -19.77
N ASP A 399 -51.29 31.45 -20.34
CA ASP A 399 -52.41 32.35 -20.01
C ASP A 399 -53.20 31.81 -18.81
N THR A 400 -52.72 32.08 -17.60
CA THR A 400 -53.50 31.82 -16.38
C THR A 400 -53.56 33.05 -15.48
N GLY A 401 -54.77 33.36 -15.02
CA GLY A 401 -55.06 34.48 -14.13
C GLY A 401 -54.46 34.33 -12.72
N PRO A 402 -54.66 35.33 -11.84
CA PRO A 402 -54.04 35.38 -10.53
C PRO A 402 -54.49 34.20 -9.66
N VAL A 403 -53.53 33.50 -9.07
CA VAL A 403 -53.72 32.47 -8.05
C VAL A 403 -53.29 33.07 -6.71
N ASP A 404 -53.85 32.62 -5.60
CA ASP A 404 -53.49 33.05 -4.24
C ASP A 404 -51.97 32.96 -3.99
N GLU A 405 -51.45 33.71 -3.01
CA GLU A 405 -50.02 33.70 -2.64
C GLU A 405 -49.63 32.40 -1.91
N ASP A 406 -48.64 31.66 -2.42
CA ASP A 406 -47.98 30.53 -1.73
C ASP A 406 -46.50 30.86 -1.56
N PRO A 407 -46.07 31.19 -0.32
CA PRO A 407 -44.70 31.62 -0.06
C PRO A 407 -43.63 30.62 -0.51
N TYR A 408 -43.93 29.32 -0.50
CA TYR A 408 -42.96 28.30 -0.89
C TYR A 408 -42.93 28.09 -2.41
N ALA A 409 -44.09 28.17 -3.08
CA ALA A 409 -44.12 28.16 -4.55
C ALA A 409 -43.36 29.37 -5.14
N ASP A 410 -43.50 30.54 -4.52
CA ASP A 410 -42.77 31.76 -4.90
C ASP A 410 -41.26 31.66 -4.63
N ALA A 411 -40.87 31.02 -3.52
CA ALA A 411 -39.48 30.70 -3.23
C ALA A 411 -38.89 29.74 -4.29
N CYS A 412 -39.66 28.72 -4.70
CA CYS A 412 -39.28 27.81 -5.77
C CYS A 412 -39.19 28.52 -7.13
N LEU A 413 -40.10 29.43 -7.45
CA LEU A 413 -40.04 30.23 -8.68
C LEU A 413 -38.82 31.16 -8.70
N SER A 414 -38.49 31.78 -7.57
CA SER A 414 -37.31 32.62 -7.41
C SER A 414 -36.01 31.81 -7.57
N ALA A 415 -35.95 30.63 -6.94
CA ALA A 415 -34.85 29.68 -7.09
C ALA A 415 -34.70 29.20 -8.54
N LEU A 416 -35.81 28.84 -9.20
CA LEU A 416 -35.84 28.40 -10.59
C LEU A 416 -35.33 29.49 -11.55
N ALA A 417 -35.56 30.77 -11.24
CA ALA A 417 -35.01 31.90 -11.98
C ALA A 417 -33.49 32.06 -11.77
N GLN A 418 -32.99 31.88 -10.54
CA GLN A 418 -31.55 31.93 -10.24
C GLN A 418 -30.78 30.80 -10.93
N LEU A 419 -31.33 29.59 -10.89
CA LEU A 419 -30.73 28.40 -11.50
C LEU A 419 -30.64 28.46 -13.03
N ARG A 420 -31.41 29.35 -13.67
CA ARG A 420 -31.32 29.58 -15.13
C ARG A 420 -29.95 30.10 -15.57
N ALA A 421 -29.20 30.77 -14.70
CA ALA A 421 -27.86 31.26 -14.99
C ALA A 421 -26.75 30.18 -14.85
N CYS A 422 -27.08 29.00 -14.30
CA CYS A 422 -26.11 27.95 -14.03
C CYS A 422 -25.72 27.15 -15.29
N THR A 423 -24.44 27.19 -15.67
CA THR A 423 -23.90 26.48 -16.84
C THR A 423 -23.34 25.09 -16.51
N ARG A 424 -23.59 24.56 -15.30
CA ARG A 424 -23.10 23.22 -14.90
C ARG A 424 -23.77 22.14 -15.76
N PRO A 425 -23.04 21.10 -16.19
CA PRO A 425 -23.65 19.98 -16.91
C PRO A 425 -24.74 19.32 -16.04
N LYS A 426 -25.90 18.99 -16.63
CA LYS A 426 -27.08 18.39 -15.94
C LYS A 426 -27.82 19.30 -14.94
N SER A 427 -27.55 20.61 -14.94
CA SER A 427 -28.36 21.57 -14.17
C SER A 427 -29.76 21.74 -14.80
N LEU A 428 -30.73 22.15 -13.98
CA LEU A 428 -32.05 22.58 -14.49
C LEU A 428 -31.95 23.67 -15.56
N GLY A 429 -30.93 24.53 -15.48
CA GLY A 429 -30.67 25.58 -16.46
C GLY A 429 -30.38 25.05 -17.88
N GLN A 430 -29.94 23.80 -18.04
CA GLN A 430 -29.71 23.17 -19.34
C GLN A 430 -30.90 22.34 -19.86
N SER A 431 -31.90 22.03 -19.03
CA SER A 431 -33.10 21.30 -19.42
C SER A 431 -34.30 22.22 -19.61
N LEU A 432 -34.33 22.94 -20.74
CA LEU A 432 -35.32 24.00 -21.00
C LEU A 432 -36.77 23.50 -20.89
N HIS A 433 -37.07 22.29 -21.34
CA HIS A 433 -38.43 21.70 -21.28
C HIS A 433 -38.87 21.43 -19.84
N THR A 434 -38.00 20.85 -19.00
CA THR A 434 -38.26 20.61 -17.58
C THR A 434 -38.40 21.93 -16.82
N TRP A 435 -37.56 22.92 -17.15
CA TRP A 435 -37.66 24.27 -16.59
C TRP A 435 -39.03 24.89 -16.85
N HIS A 436 -39.53 24.78 -18.08
CA HIS A 436 -40.85 25.30 -18.45
C HIS A 436 -42.02 24.53 -17.84
N ALA A 437 -41.91 23.19 -17.74
CA ALA A 437 -42.89 22.37 -17.03
C ALA A 437 -42.99 22.79 -15.56
N LEU A 438 -41.85 22.90 -14.85
CA LEU A 438 -41.79 23.34 -13.46
C LEU A 438 -42.29 24.78 -13.29
N GLN A 439 -41.91 25.69 -14.19
CA GLN A 439 -42.37 27.07 -14.13
C GLN A 439 -43.89 27.18 -14.23
N TRP A 440 -44.51 26.42 -15.14
CA TRP A 440 -45.97 26.42 -15.30
C TRP A 440 -46.64 25.82 -14.06
N GLY A 441 -46.23 24.61 -13.65
CA GLY A 441 -46.85 23.92 -12.50
C GLY A 441 -46.72 24.70 -11.19
N LEU A 442 -45.60 25.37 -10.95
CA LEU A 442 -45.42 26.24 -9.78
C LEU A 442 -46.32 27.48 -9.83
N ARG A 443 -46.51 28.09 -11.01
CA ARG A 443 -47.41 29.27 -11.17
C ARG A 443 -48.88 28.91 -11.04
N THR A 444 -49.28 27.71 -11.46
CA THR A 444 -50.67 27.25 -11.47
C THR A 444 -51.02 26.37 -10.27
N ARG A 445 -50.09 26.19 -9.32
CA ARG A 445 -50.21 25.25 -8.18
C ARG A 445 -50.62 23.84 -8.61
N THR A 446 -50.14 23.40 -9.76
CA THR A 446 -50.44 22.08 -10.31
C THR A 446 -49.25 21.17 -10.07
N THR A 447 -49.49 20.01 -9.44
CA THR A 447 -48.46 19.01 -9.20
C THR A 447 -47.79 18.64 -10.53
N THR A 448 -46.47 18.82 -10.58
CA THR A 448 -45.69 18.46 -11.76
C THR A 448 -45.10 17.07 -11.58
N LEU A 449 -45.42 16.16 -12.51
CA LEU A 449 -44.89 14.80 -12.58
C LEU A 449 -43.63 14.78 -13.46
N LEU A 450 -42.50 14.30 -12.91
CA LEU A 450 -41.22 14.21 -13.62
C LEU A 450 -40.32 13.09 -13.07
N ALA A 451 -39.27 12.74 -13.82
CA ALA A 451 -38.24 11.78 -13.39
C ALA A 451 -36.86 12.44 -13.15
N HIS A 452 -36.75 13.77 -13.19
CA HIS A 452 -35.48 14.50 -13.11
C HIS A 452 -35.05 14.79 -11.65
N ALA A 453 -34.67 13.74 -10.91
CA ALA A 453 -34.36 13.80 -9.47
C ALA A 453 -33.27 14.85 -9.10
N HIS A 454 -32.22 14.98 -9.91
CA HIS A 454 -31.16 15.97 -9.69
C HIS A 454 -31.68 17.41 -9.78
N GLY A 455 -32.66 17.64 -10.67
CA GLY A 455 -33.23 18.98 -10.84
C GLY A 455 -34.19 19.34 -9.72
N VAL A 456 -35.01 18.38 -9.26
CA VAL A 456 -35.82 18.56 -8.04
C VAL A 456 -34.92 18.92 -6.86
N ARG A 457 -33.82 18.19 -6.71
CA ARG A 457 -32.80 18.43 -5.67
C ARG A 457 -32.22 19.85 -5.75
N GLU A 458 -31.73 20.26 -6.91
CA GLU A 458 -31.15 21.60 -7.16
C GLU A 458 -32.16 22.72 -6.86
N LEU A 459 -33.41 22.54 -7.27
CA LEU A 459 -34.51 23.48 -7.02
C LEU A 459 -34.83 23.60 -5.53
N THR A 460 -35.01 22.48 -4.83
CA THR A 460 -35.34 22.48 -3.39
C THR A 460 -34.20 22.99 -2.52
N GLU A 461 -32.94 22.74 -2.91
CA GLU A 461 -31.76 23.31 -2.24
C GLU A 461 -31.73 24.84 -2.39
N ALA A 462 -31.94 25.34 -3.60
CA ALA A 462 -31.92 26.78 -3.89
C ALA A 462 -33.12 27.54 -3.30
N ALA A 463 -34.29 26.89 -3.20
CA ALA A 463 -35.50 27.48 -2.63
C ALA A 463 -35.46 27.57 -1.10
N GLY A 464 -34.65 26.74 -0.43
CA GLY A 464 -34.59 26.65 1.02
C GLY A 464 -35.77 25.88 1.64
N PRO A 465 -35.95 25.93 2.97
CA PRO A 465 -37.00 25.20 3.66
C PRO A 465 -38.35 25.94 3.61
N PRO A 466 -39.48 25.24 3.57
CA PRO A 466 -40.80 25.87 3.68
C PRO A 466 -40.98 26.59 5.03
N ILE A 467 -41.57 27.78 4.99
CA ILE A 467 -41.64 28.72 6.13
C ILE A 467 -42.99 28.59 6.90
N VAL A 468 -44.02 27.98 6.30
CA VAL A 468 -45.42 27.97 6.78
C VAL A 468 -46.03 26.57 6.56
N PRO A 469 -47.01 26.10 7.37
CA PRO A 469 -47.74 24.86 7.08
C PRO A 469 -48.34 24.90 5.67
N LEU A 470 -47.84 24.01 4.82
CA LEU A 470 -48.23 23.88 3.42
C LEU A 470 -49.62 23.24 3.33
N HIS A 471 -50.37 23.61 2.29
CA HIS A 471 -51.60 22.94 1.88
C HIS A 471 -51.34 21.43 1.67
N ALA A 472 -52.37 20.59 1.80
CA ALA A 472 -52.22 19.13 1.66
C ALA A 472 -51.82 18.65 0.24
N GLU A 473 -51.70 19.57 -0.72
CA GLU A 473 -51.36 19.29 -2.12
C GLU A 473 -49.84 19.29 -2.35
N ALA A 474 -49.35 18.32 -3.11
CA ALA A 474 -47.95 18.21 -3.52
C ALA A 474 -47.64 19.19 -4.66
N LEU A 475 -46.49 19.86 -4.61
CA LEU A 475 -46.01 20.68 -5.74
C LEU A 475 -45.28 19.82 -6.78
N LEU A 476 -44.58 18.79 -6.31
CA LEU A 476 -43.71 17.96 -7.13
C LEU A 476 -44.07 16.49 -6.93
N TRP A 477 -44.03 15.73 -8.01
CA TRP A 477 -44.16 14.28 -7.98
C TRP A 477 -43.02 13.65 -8.77
N LEU A 478 -42.11 13.00 -8.05
CA LEU A 478 -40.92 12.37 -8.60
C LEU A 478 -41.16 10.87 -8.84
N ILE A 479 -41.04 10.45 -10.09
CA ILE A 479 -41.05 9.04 -10.50
C ILE A 479 -39.66 8.60 -10.93
N GLN A 480 -39.44 7.29 -11.03
CA GLN A 480 -38.18 6.74 -11.52
C GLN A 480 -38.09 6.88 -13.05
N PRO A 481 -36.89 7.09 -13.61
CA PRO A 481 -36.72 7.21 -15.06
C PRO A 481 -37.09 5.89 -15.77
N ARG A 482 -37.65 6.02 -16.98
CA ARG A 482 -38.09 4.93 -17.86
C ARG A 482 -37.55 5.15 -19.29
N SER A 483 -37.39 4.08 -20.08
CA SER A 483 -36.81 4.17 -21.44
C SER A 483 -37.66 3.44 -22.47
N PHE A 484 -37.54 3.85 -23.74
CA PHE A 484 -37.97 3.08 -24.89
C PHE A 484 -36.99 1.92 -25.11
N VAL A 485 -37.42 0.67 -24.93
CA VAL A 485 -36.54 -0.53 -24.94
C VAL A 485 -36.87 -1.47 -26.12
N SER A 486 -37.79 -1.11 -27.00
CA SER A 486 -38.39 -2.10 -27.91
C SER A 486 -37.73 -2.32 -29.28
N SER A 487 -36.59 -1.69 -29.64
CA SER A 487 -35.84 -2.13 -30.83
C SER A 487 -34.36 -1.71 -30.86
N SER A 488 -33.42 -2.67 -30.89
CA SER A 488 -32.21 -2.52 -31.69
C SER A 488 -32.38 -3.37 -32.96
N ARG A 489 -32.46 -2.73 -34.13
CA ARG A 489 -32.40 -3.43 -35.42
C ARG A 489 -31.10 -4.23 -35.48
N GLN A 490 -31.22 -5.54 -35.68
CA GLN A 490 -30.15 -6.34 -36.25
C GLN A 490 -30.00 -5.88 -37.71
N ASP A 491 -28.97 -5.09 -38.00
CA ASP A 491 -28.41 -4.98 -39.35
C ASP A 491 -26.90 -4.85 -39.22
N ASP A 492 -26.21 -5.87 -39.73
CA ASP A 492 -24.79 -5.85 -40.07
C ASP A 492 -24.55 -4.77 -41.13
N GLN A 493 -23.82 -3.70 -40.77
CA GLN A 493 -22.79 -3.03 -41.60
C GLN A 493 -22.36 -1.72 -40.94
N GLY A 494 -21.05 -1.48 -40.94
CA GLY A 494 -20.40 -0.52 -40.07
C GLY A 494 -20.84 0.94 -40.24
N LEU A 495 -20.90 1.65 -39.11
CA LEU A 495 -20.42 3.03 -38.92
C LEU A 495 -20.80 3.52 -37.51
N CYS A 496 -19.81 4.12 -36.84
CA CYS A 496 -19.94 5.09 -35.76
C CYS A 496 -20.50 4.61 -34.40
N ALA A 497 -19.64 4.03 -33.57
CA ALA A 497 -19.87 3.96 -32.12
C ALA A 497 -19.75 5.36 -31.51
N ILE A 498 -20.90 6.04 -31.37
CA ILE A 498 -21.06 7.20 -30.49
C ILE A 498 -20.76 6.71 -29.07
N ARG A 499 -19.68 7.21 -28.49
CA ARG A 499 -19.38 7.10 -27.06
C ARG A 499 -20.55 7.66 -26.26
N ALA A 500 -21.40 6.79 -25.73
CA ALA A 500 -22.22 7.12 -24.58
C ALA A 500 -21.30 7.15 -23.35
N ARG A 501 -20.85 8.36 -23.00
CA ARG A 501 -20.61 8.70 -21.60
C ARG A 501 -21.87 8.34 -20.83
N SER A 502 -21.72 7.91 -19.58
CA SER A 502 -22.78 7.77 -18.59
C SER A 502 -23.44 9.12 -18.29
N ASP A 503 -24.15 9.68 -19.26
CA ASP A 503 -24.87 10.95 -19.18
C ASP A 503 -26.16 10.78 -19.99
N SER A 504 -27.28 10.66 -19.28
CA SER A 504 -28.62 10.80 -19.86
C SER A 504 -28.78 12.20 -20.46
N SER A 505 -28.59 12.34 -21.78
CA SER A 505 -29.11 13.48 -22.53
C SER A 505 -29.25 13.18 -24.02
N SER A 506 -30.46 13.33 -24.55
CA SER A 506 -30.75 13.47 -25.98
C SER A 506 -30.76 14.97 -26.34
N SER A 507 -29.63 15.47 -26.84
CA SER A 507 -29.54 16.80 -27.44
C SER A 507 -29.12 16.69 -28.91
N THR A 508 -30.12 16.62 -29.79
CA THR A 508 -30.01 16.98 -31.20
C THR A 508 -30.24 18.49 -31.32
N THR A 509 -29.25 19.23 -31.83
CA THR A 509 -29.46 20.52 -32.50
C THR A 509 -28.25 20.79 -33.41
N GLY A 510 -28.54 21.12 -34.68
CA GLY A 510 -27.57 21.77 -35.56
C GLY A 510 -27.38 21.19 -36.97
N CYS A 511 -28.45 20.96 -37.74
CA CYS A 511 -28.36 21.01 -39.21
C CYS A 511 -28.78 22.40 -39.67
N LEU A 512 -27.82 23.23 -40.07
CA LEU A 512 -28.02 24.28 -41.07
C LEU A 512 -26.70 24.39 -41.87
N ALA A 513 -26.85 24.35 -43.18
CA ALA A 513 -25.79 24.35 -44.17
C ALA A 513 -25.02 25.68 -44.15
N ASP A 514 -23.69 25.62 -44.29
CA ASP A 514 -23.03 26.46 -45.28
C ASP A 514 -21.60 25.98 -45.63
N VAL A 515 -21.37 25.97 -46.93
CA VAL A 515 -20.13 26.08 -47.72
C VAL A 515 -18.80 25.64 -47.08
N THR A 516 -18.23 24.59 -47.67
CA THR A 516 -16.85 24.15 -47.53
C THR A 516 -15.85 25.17 -48.12
N PRO A 517 -14.79 25.54 -47.37
CA PRO A 517 -13.48 25.78 -47.96
C PRO A 517 -12.52 24.66 -47.54
N PRO A 518 -11.47 24.38 -48.34
CA PRO A 518 -10.64 23.19 -48.16
C PRO A 518 -9.78 23.31 -46.90
N ARG A 519 -9.83 22.28 -46.04
CA ARG A 519 -8.94 22.18 -44.86
C ARG A 519 -7.49 21.91 -45.30
N PRO A 520 -6.49 22.63 -44.72
CA PRO A 520 -5.09 22.29 -44.91
C PRO A 520 -4.74 21.01 -44.12
N ARG A 521 -3.93 20.15 -44.73
CA ARG A 521 -3.35 18.96 -44.10
C ARG A 521 -2.45 19.37 -42.92
N THR A 522 -2.96 19.31 -41.69
CA THR A 522 -2.12 19.37 -40.49
C THR A 522 -1.36 18.06 -40.34
N VAL A 523 -0.04 18.13 -40.49
CA VAL A 523 0.91 17.05 -40.18
C VAL A 523 0.70 16.62 -38.73
N ARG A 524 0.22 15.39 -38.51
CA ARG A 524 0.12 14.79 -37.16
C ARG A 524 1.54 14.65 -36.59
N THR A 525 1.86 15.41 -35.55
CA THR A 525 3.15 15.33 -34.84
C THR A 525 3.37 13.94 -34.25
N LEU A 526 4.61 13.45 -34.29
CA LEU A 526 5.01 12.13 -33.77
C LEU A 526 4.54 11.93 -32.32
N GLY A 527 4.64 12.96 -31.48
CA GLY A 527 4.24 12.91 -30.06
C GLY A 527 2.76 12.57 -29.83
N ARG A 528 1.84 13.02 -30.69
CA ARG A 528 0.42 12.68 -30.53
C ARG A 528 0.14 11.22 -30.85
N ARG A 529 0.83 10.65 -31.84
CA ARG A 529 0.71 9.20 -32.18
C ARG A 529 1.24 8.31 -31.06
N VAL A 530 2.35 8.72 -30.42
CA VAL A 530 2.92 7.99 -29.28
C VAL A 530 1.97 8.05 -28.09
N TRP A 531 1.42 9.23 -27.79
CA TRP A 531 0.44 9.39 -26.70
C TRP A 531 -0.84 8.57 -26.94
N ASP A 532 -1.40 8.63 -28.14
CA ASP A 532 -2.58 7.83 -28.52
C ASP A 532 -2.29 6.31 -28.41
N TRP A 533 -1.05 5.87 -28.68
CA TRP A 533 -0.64 4.48 -28.47
C TRP A 533 -0.53 4.10 -27.00
N ILE A 534 0.05 4.98 -26.16
CA ILE A 534 0.23 4.80 -24.71
C ILE A 534 -1.11 4.70 -23.98
N GLN A 535 -2.13 5.44 -24.41
CA GLN A 535 -3.46 5.38 -23.78
C GLN A 535 -4.14 4.01 -23.92
N GLY A 536 -3.73 3.18 -24.88
CA GLY A 536 -4.35 1.89 -25.13
C GLY A 536 -5.74 2.01 -25.79
N PRO A 537 -6.46 0.88 -25.96
CA PRO A 537 -7.81 0.90 -26.51
C PRO A 537 -8.80 1.57 -25.55
N MET A 538 -9.83 2.23 -26.11
CA MET A 538 -10.86 2.93 -25.32
C MET A 538 -11.68 1.99 -24.42
N GLU A 539 -11.80 0.73 -24.84
CA GLU A 539 -12.41 -0.36 -24.08
C GLU A 539 -11.33 -1.43 -23.83
N PRO A 540 -11.16 -1.89 -22.59
CA PRO A 540 -10.27 -3.01 -22.29
C PRO A 540 -10.67 -4.24 -23.12
N GLN A 541 -9.70 -4.95 -23.70
CA GLN A 541 -10.00 -6.18 -24.44
C GLN A 541 -10.57 -7.24 -23.47
N LYS A 542 -11.78 -7.74 -23.77
CA LYS A 542 -12.44 -8.82 -22.99
C LYS A 542 -11.64 -10.12 -22.95
N GLU A 543 -10.80 -10.38 -23.95
CA GLU A 543 -10.00 -11.61 -24.10
C GLU A 543 -8.89 -11.79 -23.04
N LEU A 544 -8.69 -10.84 -22.12
CA LEU A 544 -7.66 -10.97 -21.07
C LEU A 544 -8.01 -12.02 -20.00
N THR A 545 -9.28 -12.44 -19.87
CA THR A 545 -9.75 -13.37 -18.84
C THR A 545 -9.87 -14.82 -19.30
N ASP A 546 -9.83 -15.07 -20.60
CA ASP A 546 -9.97 -16.42 -21.15
C ASP A 546 -8.61 -17.11 -21.11
N ILE A 547 -8.36 -17.89 -20.05
CA ILE A 547 -7.16 -18.70 -19.91
C ILE A 547 -7.36 -19.97 -20.73
N PRO A 548 -6.70 -20.12 -21.91
CA PRO A 548 -6.91 -21.29 -22.73
C PRO A 548 -6.30 -22.51 -22.02
N ARG A 549 -7.06 -23.61 -21.95
CA ARG A 549 -6.54 -24.91 -21.55
C ARG A 549 -5.49 -25.33 -22.58
N TRP A 550 -4.26 -25.60 -22.16
CA TRP A 550 -3.25 -26.11 -23.10
C TRP A 550 -3.71 -27.45 -23.69
N TRP A 551 -3.75 -27.51 -25.02
CA TRP A 551 -4.58 -28.42 -25.82
C TRP A 551 -4.31 -29.96 -25.69
N PRO A 552 -3.25 -30.49 -25.04
CA PRO A 552 -3.20 -31.94 -24.79
C PRO A 552 -3.65 -32.39 -23.37
N LEU A 553 -3.79 -31.47 -22.40
CA LEU A 553 -3.98 -31.85 -20.98
C LEU A 553 -5.43 -31.76 -20.48
N THR A 554 -6.36 -31.26 -21.28
CA THR A 554 -7.77 -31.07 -20.87
C THR A 554 -8.45 -32.32 -20.31
N PRO A 555 -8.29 -33.53 -20.89
CA PRO A 555 -8.87 -34.75 -20.32
C PRO A 555 -8.26 -35.12 -18.96
N LEU A 556 -6.96 -34.91 -18.80
CA LEU A 556 -6.25 -35.18 -17.54
C LEU A 556 -6.70 -34.21 -16.44
N GLU A 557 -6.84 -32.91 -16.75
CA GLU A 557 -7.37 -31.91 -15.83
C GLU A 557 -8.78 -32.29 -15.36
N THR A 558 -9.65 -32.65 -16.30
CA THR A 558 -11.04 -33.03 -15.98
C THR A 558 -11.08 -34.31 -15.12
N GLY A 559 -10.27 -35.32 -15.46
CA GLY A 559 -10.13 -36.54 -14.67
C GLY A 559 -9.60 -36.27 -13.26
N TRP A 560 -8.64 -35.36 -13.12
CA TRP A 560 -8.04 -35.00 -11.83
C TRP A 560 -8.99 -34.19 -10.94
N LEU A 561 -9.73 -33.25 -11.53
CA LEU A 561 -10.78 -32.50 -10.84
C LEU A 561 -11.82 -33.46 -10.24
N ASN A 562 -12.25 -34.46 -11.00
CA ASN A 562 -13.19 -35.48 -10.54
C ASN A 562 -12.61 -36.36 -9.43
N LEU A 563 -11.34 -36.78 -9.57
CA LEU A 563 -10.66 -37.63 -8.59
C LEU A 563 -10.51 -36.91 -7.23
N THR A 564 -10.22 -35.61 -7.25
CA THR A 564 -9.91 -34.82 -6.05
C THR A 564 -11.10 -34.03 -5.50
N ALA A 565 -12.24 -34.00 -6.20
CA ALA A 565 -13.42 -33.21 -5.83
C ALA A 565 -13.91 -33.42 -4.39
N ARG A 566 -13.73 -34.64 -3.83
CA ARG A 566 -14.18 -34.97 -2.46
C ARG A 566 -13.31 -34.36 -1.36
N VAL A 567 -12.06 -34.03 -1.66
CA VAL A 567 -11.07 -33.52 -0.70
C VAL A 567 -10.65 -32.08 -1.01
N ALA A 568 -11.03 -31.58 -2.18
CA ALA A 568 -10.85 -30.19 -2.56
C ALA A 568 -11.80 -29.29 -1.78
N TRP A 569 -11.39 -28.04 -1.57
CA TRP A 569 -12.29 -27.05 -0.99
C TRP A 569 -13.45 -26.74 -1.94
N SER A 570 -14.67 -26.70 -1.41
CA SER A 570 -15.87 -26.30 -2.16
C SER A 570 -16.61 -25.14 -1.50
N GLU A 571 -17.07 -24.19 -2.30
CA GLU A 571 -17.90 -23.09 -1.82
C GLU A 571 -19.23 -23.60 -1.25
N PRO A 572 -19.59 -23.25 -0.01
CA PRO A 572 -20.89 -23.61 0.54
C PRO A 572 -22.03 -22.94 -0.25
N PRO A 573 -23.13 -23.64 -0.57
CA PRO A 573 -24.22 -23.07 -1.36
C PRO A 573 -24.82 -21.80 -0.72
N PRO A 574 -25.28 -20.82 -1.52
CA PRO A 574 -25.86 -19.58 -1.01
C PRO A 574 -27.11 -19.84 -0.16
N ILE A 575 -27.30 -19.04 0.90
CA ILE A 575 -28.48 -19.12 1.77
C ILE A 575 -29.57 -18.23 1.17
N ALA A 576 -30.78 -18.76 1.00
CA ALA A 576 -31.98 -17.94 0.84
C ALA A 576 -32.53 -17.66 2.25
N LEU A 577 -32.41 -16.44 2.74
CA LEU A 577 -33.03 -16.03 4.00
C LEU A 577 -34.53 -15.79 3.75
N PRO A 578 -35.46 -16.32 4.57
CA PRO A 578 -36.87 -16.02 4.41
C PRO A 578 -37.20 -14.69 5.10
N GLY A 579 -37.56 -13.68 4.30
CA GLY A 579 -38.25 -12.48 4.77
C GLY A 579 -37.40 -11.21 4.83
N GLY A 580 -37.19 -10.59 3.67
CA GLY A 580 -36.70 -9.22 3.50
C GLY A 580 -36.69 -8.89 2.00
N PRO A 581 -37.26 -7.77 1.53
CA PRO A 581 -37.10 -7.36 0.14
C PRO A 581 -35.72 -6.72 0.04
N ASP A 582 -34.79 -7.45 -0.57
CA ASP A 582 -33.38 -7.11 -0.86
C ASP A 582 -32.42 -8.04 -0.12
N ASP A 583 -32.05 -9.12 -0.82
CA ASP A 583 -30.89 -9.94 -0.51
C ASP A 583 -29.62 -9.09 -0.59
N GLU A 584 -29.23 -8.47 0.51
CA GLU A 584 -27.88 -7.93 0.70
C GLU A 584 -26.95 -9.10 1.03
N TYR A 585 -26.54 -9.83 -0.01
CA TYR A 585 -25.46 -10.80 0.09
C TYR A 585 -24.16 -10.04 0.38
N ILE A 586 -23.53 -10.32 1.52
CA ILE A 586 -22.11 -10.02 1.73
C ILE A 586 -21.34 -10.92 0.77
N TYR A 587 -21.11 -10.44 -0.45
CA TYR A 587 -20.23 -11.08 -1.43
C TYR A 587 -18.77 -10.85 -1.02
N MET A 588 -18.12 -11.93 -0.61
CA MET A 588 -16.66 -12.07 -0.66
C MET A 588 -16.27 -12.73 -1.99
N ASP A 589 -16.71 -12.18 -3.12
CA ASP A 589 -16.13 -12.50 -4.44
C ASP A 589 -16.57 -11.48 -5.51
N GLU A 590 -15.66 -10.58 -5.88
CA GLU A 590 -15.53 -10.14 -7.26
C GLU A 590 -14.54 -11.13 -7.91
N LEU A 591 -15.05 -12.16 -8.60
CA LEU A 591 -14.44 -12.91 -9.72
C LEU A 591 -14.94 -14.36 -9.77
N ALA A 592 -16.15 -14.58 -10.30
CA ALA A 592 -16.56 -15.88 -10.83
C ALA A 592 -16.76 -15.79 -12.35
N PRO A 593 -16.15 -16.66 -13.17
CA PRO A 593 -16.41 -16.72 -14.60
C PRO A 593 -17.72 -17.44 -14.89
N ASP A 594 -18.49 -16.84 -15.79
CA ASP A 594 -19.75 -17.35 -16.34
C ASP A 594 -19.44 -18.54 -17.28
N THR A 595 -19.53 -19.79 -16.78
CA THR A 595 -19.53 -20.99 -17.64
C THR A 595 -20.92 -21.60 -17.70
N ARG A 596 -21.61 -21.33 -18.81
CA ARG A 596 -22.74 -22.12 -19.29
C ARG A 596 -22.20 -23.43 -19.86
N ASP A 597 -22.72 -24.55 -19.37
CA ASP A 597 -23.03 -25.72 -20.18
C ASP A 597 -24.17 -26.49 -19.49
N GLU A 598 -25.32 -26.53 -20.16
CA GLU A 598 -26.42 -27.42 -19.82
C GLU A 598 -26.07 -28.86 -20.19
N ALA A 599 -26.47 -29.79 -19.31
CA ALA A 599 -27.09 -31.10 -19.60
C ALA A 599 -26.45 -32.26 -18.82
N SER A 600 -27.20 -32.81 -17.86
CA SER A 600 -27.54 -34.25 -17.73
C SER A 600 -27.85 -34.65 -16.28
N LEU A 601 -29.00 -35.34 -16.12
CA LEU A 601 -29.37 -36.38 -15.13
C LEU A 601 -29.01 -36.14 -13.64
N GLU A 602 -29.86 -36.34 -12.63
CA GLU A 602 -31.03 -37.20 -12.52
C GLU A 602 -31.78 -36.87 -11.20
N ARG A 603 -33.04 -37.25 -11.20
CA ARG A 603 -34.04 -37.20 -10.13
C ARG A 603 -33.56 -37.89 -8.84
N THR A 604 -33.60 -37.21 -7.68
CA THR A 604 -33.80 -37.88 -6.38
C THR A 604 -34.36 -36.95 -5.30
N THR A 605 -35.60 -37.24 -4.90
CA THR A 605 -36.22 -37.09 -3.56
C THR A 605 -35.98 -35.81 -2.74
N LYS A 606 -37.02 -34.98 -2.67
CA LYS A 606 -37.27 -34.00 -1.60
C LYS A 606 -37.30 -34.70 -0.22
N PRO A 607 -36.59 -34.19 0.80
CA PRO A 607 -37.06 -34.28 2.18
C PRO A 607 -37.84 -33.02 2.57
N SER A 608 -38.76 -33.23 3.48
CA SER A 608 -39.77 -32.34 4.06
C SER A 608 -39.22 -30.99 4.56
N ARG A 609 -39.91 -29.93 4.14
CA ARG A 609 -39.94 -28.59 4.77
C ARG A 609 -40.62 -28.74 6.13
N GLU A 610 -39.89 -28.98 7.19
CA GLU A 610 -40.38 -28.77 8.55
C GLU A 610 -39.20 -28.59 9.50
N CYS A 611 -39.30 -27.53 10.32
CA CYS A 611 -38.40 -27.19 11.43
C CYS A 611 -37.04 -26.58 11.06
N LEU A 612 -36.95 -25.24 10.98
CA LEU A 612 -35.73 -24.44 11.26
C LEU A 612 -35.96 -22.89 11.14
N SER A 613 -37.18 -22.38 11.31
CA SER A 613 -37.50 -20.97 11.05
C SER A 613 -37.48 -20.02 12.26
N GLU A 614 -37.06 -20.45 13.46
CA GLU A 614 -37.22 -19.60 14.67
C GLU A 614 -35.97 -19.38 15.53
N THR A 615 -34.85 -20.05 15.29
CA THR A 615 -33.71 -20.04 16.25
C THR A 615 -32.55 -19.09 15.94
N VAL A 616 -32.52 -18.43 14.78
CA VAL A 616 -31.38 -17.54 14.43
C VAL A 616 -31.67 -16.06 14.71
N ALA A 617 -32.93 -15.67 14.88
CA ALA A 617 -33.32 -14.26 15.04
C ALA A 617 -33.10 -13.67 16.46
N SER A 618 -32.65 -14.47 17.43
CA SER A 618 -32.54 -14.05 18.85
C SER A 618 -31.22 -14.42 19.54
N GLY A 619 -30.17 -14.76 18.78
CA GLY A 619 -28.85 -15.08 19.34
C GLY A 619 -28.01 -13.83 19.67
N PRO A 620 -27.08 -13.90 20.64
CA PRO A 620 -26.13 -12.82 20.92
C PRO A 620 -25.30 -12.47 19.66
N PRO A 621 -24.78 -11.23 19.56
CA PRO A 621 -23.97 -10.80 18.41
C PRO A 621 -22.83 -11.80 18.15
N GLY A 622 -22.72 -12.26 16.89
CA GLY A 622 -21.76 -13.29 16.45
C GLY A 622 -22.36 -14.68 16.20
N SER A 623 -23.62 -14.93 16.57
CA SER A 623 -24.32 -16.20 16.29
C SER A 623 -24.37 -16.55 14.80
N ALA A 624 -24.57 -15.56 13.92
CA ALA A 624 -24.51 -15.71 12.47
C ALA A 624 -23.11 -16.10 11.99
N TRP A 625 -22.05 -15.50 12.55
CA TRP A 625 -20.67 -15.84 12.21
C TRP A 625 -20.32 -17.29 12.59
N TRP A 626 -20.67 -17.70 13.80
CA TRP A 626 -20.51 -19.09 14.25
C TRP A 626 -21.33 -20.08 13.41
N TYR A 627 -22.52 -19.66 12.97
CA TYR A 627 -23.36 -20.46 12.07
C TYR A 627 -22.67 -20.65 10.70
N HIS A 628 -22.13 -19.59 10.10
CA HIS A 628 -21.39 -19.70 8.84
C HIS A 628 -20.15 -20.59 8.98
N LEU A 629 -19.37 -20.42 10.06
CA LEU A 629 -18.18 -21.23 10.32
C LEU A 629 -18.55 -22.71 10.56
N GLY A 630 -19.55 -22.97 11.39
CA GLY A 630 -20.02 -24.32 11.67
C GLY A 630 -20.66 -25.01 10.47
N ARG A 631 -21.16 -24.24 9.49
CA ARG A 631 -21.67 -24.75 8.22
C ARG A 631 -20.54 -25.09 7.27
N ASP A 632 -19.57 -24.20 7.09
CA ASP A 632 -18.39 -24.46 6.26
C ASP A 632 -17.60 -25.66 6.80
N ALA A 633 -17.35 -25.69 8.12
CA ALA A 633 -16.66 -26.80 8.76
C ALA A 633 -17.37 -28.15 8.57
N ARG A 634 -18.71 -28.16 8.49
CA ARG A 634 -19.49 -29.38 8.19
C ARG A 634 -19.42 -29.75 6.71
N HIS A 635 -19.58 -28.78 5.82
CA HIS A 635 -19.55 -28.96 4.37
C HIS A 635 -18.18 -29.45 3.88
N ASN A 636 -17.11 -28.80 4.35
CA ASN A 636 -15.71 -29.06 4.01
C ASN A 636 -14.98 -29.88 5.09
N SER A 637 -15.69 -30.69 5.89
CA SER A 637 -15.11 -31.39 7.05
C SER A 637 -13.92 -32.29 6.71
N LEU A 638 -14.02 -33.06 5.62
CA LEU A 638 -12.93 -33.92 5.14
C LEU A 638 -11.73 -33.10 4.65
N HIS A 639 -11.98 -32.02 3.91
CA HIS A 639 -10.94 -31.11 3.44
C HIS A 639 -10.16 -30.51 4.63
N TRP A 640 -10.86 -29.93 5.60
CA TRP A 640 -10.26 -29.34 6.79
C TRP A 640 -9.49 -30.37 7.63
N LEU A 641 -10.03 -31.59 7.80
CA LEU A 641 -9.34 -32.66 8.52
C LEU A 641 -8.02 -33.03 7.85
N LEU A 642 -8.02 -33.25 6.54
CA LEU A 642 -6.81 -33.60 5.79
C LEU A 642 -5.80 -32.46 5.76
N LEU A 643 -6.27 -31.22 5.58
CA LEU A 643 -5.42 -30.03 5.56
C LEU A 643 -4.73 -29.81 6.91
N CYS A 644 -5.49 -29.85 8.02
CA CYS A 644 -4.94 -29.72 9.36
C CYS A 644 -3.98 -30.85 9.71
N ALA A 645 -4.34 -32.11 9.41
CA ALA A 645 -3.46 -33.25 9.62
C ALA A 645 -2.15 -33.12 8.83
N THR A 646 -2.24 -32.69 7.57
CA THR A 646 -1.07 -32.43 6.71
C THR A 646 -0.20 -31.34 7.32
N CYS A 647 -0.76 -30.19 7.72
CA CYS A 647 0.00 -29.08 8.29
C CYS A 647 0.69 -29.46 9.61
N ILE A 648 0.01 -30.19 10.50
CA ILE A 648 0.57 -30.63 11.79
C ILE A 648 1.71 -31.64 11.56
N ALA A 649 1.48 -32.66 10.72
CA ALA A 649 2.50 -33.66 10.40
C ALA A 649 3.70 -33.03 9.70
N TRP A 650 3.47 -32.07 8.81
CA TRP A 650 4.50 -31.30 8.14
C TRP A 650 5.36 -30.52 9.12
N LEU A 651 4.73 -29.70 9.98
CA LEU A 651 5.45 -28.89 10.96
C LEU A 651 6.30 -29.76 11.88
N PHE A 652 5.74 -30.88 12.36
CA PHE A 652 6.47 -31.81 13.22
C PHE A 652 7.67 -32.46 12.49
N ALA A 653 7.45 -33.01 11.29
CA ALA A 653 8.51 -33.64 10.50
C ALA A 653 9.62 -32.62 10.14
N PHE A 654 9.23 -31.40 9.75
CA PHE A 654 10.15 -30.33 9.41
C PHE A 654 10.99 -29.91 10.64
N ALA A 655 10.36 -29.69 11.80
CA ALA A 655 11.05 -29.33 13.03
C ALA A 655 12.07 -30.40 13.45
N VAL A 656 11.69 -31.68 13.41
CA VAL A 656 12.59 -32.81 13.74
C VAL A 656 13.76 -32.89 12.76
N LEU A 657 13.55 -32.63 11.47
CA LEU A 657 14.63 -32.66 10.48
C LEU A 657 15.60 -31.48 10.66
N VAL A 658 15.10 -30.27 10.94
CA VAL A 658 15.91 -29.08 11.21
C VAL A 658 16.76 -29.28 12.49
N ASP A 659 16.13 -29.79 13.56
CA ASP A 659 16.79 -30.08 14.83
C ASP A 659 17.96 -31.06 14.67
N ASN A 660 17.72 -32.17 13.97
CA ASN A 660 18.75 -33.17 13.69
C ASN A 660 19.85 -32.67 12.76
N ALA A 661 19.55 -31.77 11.82
CA ALA A 661 20.52 -31.27 10.85
C ALA A 661 21.53 -30.29 11.48
N TRP A 662 21.07 -29.42 12.39
CA TRP A 662 21.86 -28.27 12.85
C TRP A 662 22.20 -28.26 14.34
N PHE A 663 21.38 -28.87 15.20
CA PHE A 663 21.50 -28.68 16.65
C PHE A 663 22.00 -29.92 17.41
N HIS A 664 22.07 -31.08 16.75
CA HIS A 664 22.56 -32.33 17.33
C HIS A 664 23.74 -33.03 16.61
N PRO A 665 24.71 -32.32 16.01
CA PRO A 665 25.93 -32.96 15.52
C PRO A 665 26.81 -33.42 16.70
N MET A 666 27.42 -34.59 16.59
CA MET A 666 28.38 -35.08 17.59
C MET A 666 29.60 -35.74 16.93
N VAL A 667 30.78 -35.45 17.46
CA VAL A 667 32.03 -36.09 17.05
C VAL A 667 32.74 -36.71 18.25
N LYS A 668 33.28 -37.91 18.09
CA LYS A 668 34.05 -38.60 19.11
C LYS A 668 35.54 -38.41 18.84
N THR A 669 36.19 -37.62 19.68
CA THR A 669 37.63 -37.36 19.63
C THR A 669 38.36 -38.21 20.66
N SER A 670 39.69 -38.08 20.75
CA SER A 670 40.51 -38.76 21.77
C SER A 670 40.11 -38.39 23.20
N THR A 671 39.45 -37.24 23.40
CA THR A 671 38.99 -36.72 24.68
C THR A 671 37.51 -37.07 24.99
N GLY A 672 36.82 -37.77 24.09
CA GLY A 672 35.41 -38.19 24.27
C GLY A 672 34.47 -37.60 23.22
N TRP A 673 33.16 -37.69 23.48
CA TRP A 673 32.14 -37.06 22.63
C TRP A 673 32.10 -35.55 22.86
N GLN A 674 32.13 -34.79 21.77
CA GLN A 674 32.10 -33.34 21.77
C GLN A 674 31.08 -32.83 20.75
N THR A 675 30.46 -31.70 21.06
CA THR A 675 29.63 -30.96 20.12
C THR A 675 30.56 -30.10 19.25
N PRO A 676 30.60 -30.31 17.92
CA PRO A 676 31.44 -29.52 17.03
C PRO A 676 30.94 -28.08 16.91
N MET A 677 31.85 -27.13 16.67
CA MET A 677 31.49 -25.79 16.24
C MET A 677 30.98 -25.84 14.80
N SER A 678 29.83 -25.23 14.53
CA SER A 678 29.42 -25.03 13.14
C SER A 678 30.35 -24.03 12.46
N SER A 679 30.78 -24.38 11.24
CA SER A 679 31.63 -23.55 10.41
C SER A 679 30.90 -23.18 9.13
N SER A 680 31.18 -21.99 8.60
CA SER A 680 30.81 -21.60 7.25
C SER A 680 31.88 -22.09 6.26
N CYS A 681 31.58 -22.07 4.96
CA CYS A 681 32.57 -22.45 3.95
C CYS A 681 33.77 -21.49 3.87
N THR A 682 33.69 -20.31 4.48
CA THR A 682 34.74 -19.28 4.53
C THR A 682 35.35 -19.11 5.92
N THR A 683 35.02 -19.98 6.89
CA THR A 683 35.64 -19.96 8.23
C THR A 683 37.16 -20.14 8.12
N THR A 684 37.91 -19.26 8.78
CA THR A 684 39.38 -19.26 8.88
C THR A 684 39.79 -18.97 10.33
N PHE A 685 41.03 -19.28 10.69
CA PHE A 685 41.62 -18.90 11.98
C PHE A 685 42.46 -17.62 11.88
N TRP A 686 42.76 -17.18 10.66
CA TRP A 686 43.48 -15.95 10.39
C TRP A 686 42.72 -15.05 9.40
N SER A 687 42.21 -13.93 9.92
CA SER A 687 41.50 -12.90 9.18
C SER A 687 42.37 -12.17 8.16
N ARG A 688 41.76 -11.43 7.24
CA ARG A 688 42.46 -10.82 6.10
C ARG A 688 43.29 -9.59 6.49
N ASN A 689 44.40 -9.37 5.77
CA ASN A 689 45.24 -8.18 5.87
C ASN A 689 45.54 -7.79 7.34
N ALA A 690 45.02 -6.65 7.79
CA ALA A 690 45.29 -6.10 9.12
C ALA A 690 44.27 -6.53 10.21
N GLU A 691 43.27 -7.34 9.87
CA GLU A 691 42.14 -7.63 10.77
C GLU A 691 42.52 -8.50 11.97
N CYS A 692 43.62 -9.26 11.91
CA CYS A 692 44.17 -9.96 13.09
C CYS A 692 44.93 -9.03 14.07
N GLY A 693 44.99 -7.73 13.78
CA GLY A 693 45.70 -6.76 14.62
C GLY A 693 47.23 -6.91 14.59
N LEU A 694 47.91 -6.09 15.39
CA LEU A 694 49.37 -6.05 15.44
C LEU A 694 49.92 -7.40 15.95
N ASN A 695 50.86 -7.99 15.20
CA ASN A 695 51.42 -9.33 15.43
C ASN A 695 50.38 -10.46 15.47
N GLY A 696 49.16 -10.25 14.97
CA GLY A 696 48.10 -11.25 14.98
C GLY A 696 47.38 -11.41 16.32
N ALA A 697 47.52 -10.46 17.24
CA ALA A 697 47.01 -10.57 18.61
C ALA A 697 45.51 -10.93 18.69
N GLU A 698 44.68 -10.45 17.74
CA GLU A 698 43.24 -10.70 17.71
C GLU A 698 42.86 -12.10 17.16
N CYS A 699 43.83 -12.81 16.57
CA CYS A 699 43.65 -14.16 16.02
C CYS A 699 44.28 -15.24 16.92
N ALA A 700 44.66 -14.91 18.15
CA ALA A 700 45.09 -15.88 19.15
C ALA A 700 43.92 -16.80 19.58
N PRO A 701 44.18 -18.04 20.05
CA PRO A 701 45.49 -18.67 20.30
C PRO A 701 46.21 -19.13 19.02
N PHE A 702 47.54 -19.28 19.09
CA PHE A 702 48.35 -19.72 17.94
C PHE A 702 48.68 -21.23 17.94
N SER A 703 48.76 -21.88 19.11
CA SER A 703 49.08 -23.31 19.27
C SER A 703 48.28 -23.95 20.42
N ASP A 704 48.42 -25.26 20.63
CA ASP A 704 47.86 -26.03 21.75
C ASP A 704 46.33 -26.00 21.91
N ALA A 705 45.61 -25.44 20.94
CA ALA A 705 44.15 -25.39 20.94
C ALA A 705 43.57 -26.43 19.97
N ARG A 706 42.57 -27.20 20.42
CA ARG A 706 41.87 -28.20 19.61
C ARG A 706 40.41 -27.81 19.40
N TYR A 707 39.93 -27.98 18.18
CA TYR A 707 38.57 -27.63 17.80
C TYR A 707 37.92 -28.78 17.05
N ALA A 708 36.78 -29.23 17.56
CA ALA A 708 35.84 -30.05 16.81
C ALA A 708 34.99 -29.12 15.94
N PHE A 709 34.83 -29.40 14.65
CA PHE A 709 34.10 -28.55 13.71
C PHE A 709 33.13 -29.35 12.85
N GLN A 710 32.10 -28.68 12.32
CA GLN A 710 31.13 -29.20 11.37
C GLN A 710 31.06 -28.29 10.14
N CYS A 711 31.16 -28.89 8.96
CA CYS A 711 31.10 -28.20 7.68
C CYS A 711 29.84 -28.57 6.89
N PRO A 712 29.18 -27.60 6.24
CA PRO A 712 28.07 -27.87 5.34
C PRO A 712 28.56 -28.50 4.02
N SER A 713 27.63 -28.98 3.20
CA SER A 713 27.96 -29.47 1.85
C SER A 713 28.29 -28.34 0.87
N GLY A 714 29.04 -28.66 -0.20
CA GLY A 714 29.28 -27.74 -1.31
C GLY A 714 30.38 -26.71 -1.09
N CYS A 715 31.11 -26.75 0.03
CA CYS A 715 32.20 -25.80 0.30
C CYS A 715 33.35 -25.86 -0.72
N GLU A 716 33.48 -26.93 -1.49
CA GLU A 716 34.44 -27.02 -2.60
C GLU A 716 34.16 -26.01 -3.74
N LYS A 717 32.91 -25.53 -3.85
CA LYS A 717 32.49 -24.53 -4.83
C LYS A 717 32.57 -23.10 -4.28
N THR A 718 32.81 -22.93 -2.98
CA THR A 718 32.92 -21.59 -2.38
C THR A 718 34.29 -21.03 -2.68
N THR A 719 34.33 -19.92 -3.40
CA THR A 719 35.56 -19.34 -3.92
C THR A 719 35.75 -17.91 -3.44
N LEU A 720 37.00 -17.43 -3.49
CA LEU A 720 37.30 -16.00 -3.36
C LEU A 720 36.56 -15.23 -4.45
N LEU A 721 35.81 -14.20 -4.04
CA LEU A 721 35.09 -13.29 -4.94
C LEU A 721 35.84 -11.97 -5.18
N ASN A 722 36.92 -11.75 -4.44
CA ASN A 722 37.83 -10.64 -4.58
C ASN A 722 39.27 -11.20 -4.54
N PRO A 723 40.20 -10.65 -5.32
CA PRO A 723 41.56 -11.16 -5.36
C PRO A 723 42.23 -11.12 -3.99
N ARG A 724 42.79 -12.26 -3.55
CA ARG A 724 43.52 -12.39 -2.28
C ARG A 724 44.99 -12.57 -2.56
N GLN A 725 45.81 -11.69 -2.00
CA GLN A 725 47.26 -11.82 -2.05
C GLN A 725 47.73 -12.90 -1.06
N VAL A 726 48.53 -13.86 -1.55
CA VAL A 726 49.25 -14.85 -0.74
C VAL A 726 50.68 -14.89 -1.27
N GLY A 727 51.63 -14.42 -0.47
CA GLY A 727 52.99 -14.20 -0.94
C GLY A 727 53.04 -13.15 -2.06
N ASN A 728 53.71 -13.48 -3.17
CA ASN A 728 53.86 -12.59 -4.33
C ASN A 728 52.78 -12.75 -5.41
N GLU A 729 51.82 -13.67 -5.22
CA GLU A 729 50.75 -13.94 -6.18
C GLU A 729 49.37 -13.57 -5.61
N SER A 730 48.44 -13.29 -6.51
CA SER A 730 47.06 -12.93 -6.20
C SER A 730 46.12 -14.00 -6.76
N TYR A 731 45.30 -14.59 -5.89
CA TYR A 731 44.38 -15.67 -6.22
C TYR A 731 42.93 -15.20 -6.17
N ASN A 732 42.11 -15.61 -7.15
CA ASN A 732 40.68 -15.27 -7.22
C ASN A 732 39.88 -16.44 -7.84
N TYR A 733 38.58 -16.52 -7.59
CA TYR A 733 37.67 -17.56 -8.10
C TYR A 733 38.11 -19.02 -7.82
N MET A 734 38.83 -19.23 -6.72
CA MET A 734 39.15 -20.55 -6.19
C MET A 734 38.96 -20.58 -4.66
N PRO A 735 38.73 -21.77 -4.05
CA PRO A 735 38.74 -21.89 -2.59
C PRO A 735 40.14 -21.57 -2.04
N LEU A 736 40.23 -20.76 -1.00
CA LEU A 736 41.53 -20.40 -0.42
C LEU A 736 42.06 -21.56 0.43
N ILE A 737 43.07 -22.27 -0.06
CA ILE A 737 43.75 -23.35 0.66
C ILE A 737 45.25 -23.12 0.52
N VAL A 738 45.94 -22.86 1.63
CA VAL A 738 47.39 -22.58 1.63
C VAL A 738 48.14 -23.74 2.28
N GLY A 739 49.00 -24.42 1.51
CA GLY A 739 49.77 -25.59 1.95
C GLY A 739 49.04 -26.93 1.84
N GLY A 740 49.19 -27.80 2.83
CA GLY A 740 48.48 -29.09 2.91
C GLY A 740 49.23 -30.31 2.37
N ASN A 741 50.31 -30.16 1.59
CA ASN A 741 51.06 -31.30 1.08
C ASN A 741 51.64 -32.20 2.20
N ASN A 742 52.08 -31.59 3.30
CA ASN A 742 52.57 -32.28 4.50
C ASN A 742 51.50 -32.38 5.62
N GLY A 743 50.22 -32.20 5.27
CA GLY A 743 49.10 -32.21 6.24
C GLY A 743 49.00 -30.97 7.13
N THR A 744 49.82 -29.93 6.89
CA THR A 744 49.80 -28.65 7.62
C THR A 744 49.26 -27.54 6.73
N TYR A 745 48.27 -26.80 7.23
CA TYR A 745 47.60 -25.72 6.53
C TYR A 745 47.83 -24.38 7.24
N ARG A 746 47.94 -23.29 6.48
CA ARG A 746 48.06 -21.93 7.03
C ARG A 746 46.73 -21.48 7.62
N GLY A 747 46.75 -20.70 8.70
CA GLY A 747 45.56 -20.28 9.44
C GLY A 747 44.47 -19.55 8.62
N ASP A 748 44.82 -18.94 7.49
CA ASP A 748 43.86 -18.25 6.60
C ASP A 748 43.25 -19.16 5.52
N SER A 749 43.56 -20.45 5.53
CA SER A 749 42.88 -21.43 4.66
C SER A 749 41.42 -21.59 5.09
N PHE A 750 40.51 -21.66 4.11
CA PHE A 750 39.11 -22.00 4.34
C PHE A 750 39.02 -23.39 4.96
N LEU A 751 38.61 -23.47 6.22
CA LEU A 751 38.62 -24.67 7.04
C LEU A 751 37.95 -25.86 6.34
N CYS A 752 36.75 -25.67 5.82
CA CYS A 752 35.97 -26.74 5.19
C CYS A 752 36.57 -27.20 3.86
N ALA A 753 37.13 -26.29 3.06
CA ALA A 753 37.81 -26.64 1.82
C ALA A 753 39.14 -27.37 2.11
N ALA A 754 39.90 -26.93 3.12
CA ALA A 754 41.10 -27.60 3.59
C ALA A 754 40.81 -29.00 4.15
N ALA A 755 39.70 -29.18 4.87
CA ALA A 755 39.28 -30.47 5.40
C ALA A 755 38.88 -31.45 4.28
N GLN A 756 38.20 -30.98 3.23
CA GLN A 756 37.93 -31.77 2.02
C GLN A 756 39.22 -32.11 1.28
N HIS A 757 40.13 -31.13 1.12
CA HIS A 757 41.44 -31.32 0.50
C HIS A 757 42.25 -32.39 1.24
N ALA A 758 42.24 -32.39 2.58
CA ALA A 758 42.86 -33.41 3.42
C ALA A 758 42.16 -34.77 3.41
N GLY A 759 40.93 -34.87 2.87
CA GLY A 759 40.11 -36.08 2.90
C GLY A 759 39.46 -36.39 4.25
N VAL A 760 39.40 -35.41 5.16
CA VAL A 760 38.79 -35.54 6.50
C VAL A 760 37.26 -35.57 6.40
N ILE A 761 36.70 -34.79 5.46
CA ILE A 761 35.26 -34.73 5.17
C ILE A 761 35.01 -34.91 3.67
N GLY A 762 33.78 -35.26 3.30
CA GLY A 762 33.37 -35.41 1.90
C GLY A 762 32.64 -34.19 1.34
N ARG A 763 32.20 -34.28 0.07
CA ARG A 763 31.42 -33.23 -0.61
C ARG A 763 30.05 -32.93 0.04
N ARG A 764 29.50 -33.89 0.79
CA ARG A 764 28.25 -33.73 1.56
C ARG A 764 28.46 -33.05 2.93
N GLY A 765 29.61 -32.40 3.12
CA GLY A 765 30.01 -31.90 4.44
C GLY A 765 30.50 -33.01 5.36
N GLY A 766 30.62 -32.69 6.64
CA GLY A 766 31.09 -33.62 7.66
C GLY A 766 31.58 -32.93 8.92
N CYS A 767 31.87 -33.72 9.94
CA CYS A 767 32.55 -33.24 11.14
C CYS A 767 34.02 -33.66 11.14
N GLY A 768 34.87 -32.83 11.74
CA GLY A 768 36.28 -33.14 11.94
C GLY A 768 36.79 -32.60 13.27
N SER A 769 38.04 -32.92 13.57
CA SER A 769 38.79 -32.31 14.66
C SER A 769 40.08 -31.76 14.09
N LEU A 770 40.52 -30.62 14.59
CA LEU A 770 41.81 -30.03 14.25
C LEU A 770 42.51 -29.54 15.51
N ARG A 771 43.82 -29.33 15.36
CA ARG A 771 44.66 -28.67 16.36
C ARG A 771 45.46 -27.54 15.71
N LEU A 772 45.55 -26.41 16.42
CA LEU A 772 46.49 -25.35 16.07
C LEU A 772 47.90 -25.79 16.50
N VAL A 773 48.88 -25.61 15.61
CA VAL A 773 50.26 -26.09 15.80
C VAL A 773 51.30 -24.97 15.87
N GLY A 774 50.85 -23.71 15.90
CA GLY A 774 51.71 -22.53 15.97
C GLY A 774 52.47 -22.24 14.68
N THR A 775 53.68 -21.73 14.86
CA THR A 775 54.54 -21.23 13.78
C THR A 775 55.00 -22.38 12.88
N TYR A 776 54.89 -22.19 11.56
CA TYR A 776 55.32 -23.14 10.54
C TYR A 776 55.90 -22.41 9.32
N ASP A 777 56.60 -23.13 8.46
CA ASP A 777 57.27 -22.67 7.24
C ASP A 777 56.86 -23.55 6.04
N HIS A 778 57.27 -23.19 4.82
CA HIS A 778 57.19 -24.07 3.64
C HIS A 778 55.82 -24.74 3.42
N TYR A 779 54.80 -23.92 3.19
CA TYR A 779 53.48 -24.41 2.80
C TYR A 779 53.51 -24.83 1.33
N ALA A 780 53.92 -26.08 1.07
CA ALA A 780 53.97 -26.62 -0.28
C ALA A 780 52.56 -26.90 -0.84
N PRO A 781 52.28 -26.55 -2.11
CA PRO A 781 50.99 -26.77 -2.75
C PRO A 781 50.83 -28.23 -3.17
N SER A 782 49.59 -28.70 -3.22
CA SER A 782 49.25 -30.02 -3.77
C SER A 782 47.86 -30.01 -4.40
N LEU A 783 47.57 -31.05 -5.19
CA LEU A 783 46.24 -31.34 -5.71
C LEU A 783 45.77 -32.61 -5.02
N GLN A 784 44.88 -32.47 -4.04
CA GLN A 784 44.33 -33.60 -3.28
C GLN A 784 42.80 -33.55 -3.29
N HIS A 785 42.16 -34.71 -3.43
CA HIS A 785 40.70 -34.86 -3.44
C HIS A 785 39.94 -33.92 -4.41
N GLY A 786 40.61 -33.48 -5.49
CA GLY A 786 40.04 -32.59 -6.51
C GLY A 786 40.08 -31.10 -6.18
N LEU A 787 40.77 -30.70 -5.11
CA LEU A 787 41.00 -29.32 -4.72
C LEU A 787 42.49 -28.98 -4.87
N GLN A 788 42.79 -27.78 -5.36
CA GLN A 788 44.16 -27.28 -5.53
C GLN A 788 44.49 -26.32 -4.41
N SER A 789 45.64 -26.51 -3.74
CA SER A 789 46.17 -25.56 -2.77
C SER A 789 47.28 -24.69 -3.37
N VAL A 790 47.57 -23.57 -2.70
CA VAL A 790 48.55 -22.56 -3.12
C VAL A 790 49.79 -22.57 -2.21
N PRO A 791 50.98 -22.23 -2.75
CA PRO A 791 52.21 -22.18 -1.99
C PRO A 791 52.30 -20.96 -1.05
N PHE A 792 53.06 -21.07 0.03
CA PHE A 792 53.59 -19.92 0.76
C PHE A 792 55.00 -20.23 1.30
N GLU A 793 56.00 -19.55 0.75
CA GLU A 793 57.44 -19.79 1.01
C GLU A 793 58.01 -18.79 2.04
N SER A 794 57.35 -18.66 3.20
CA SER A 794 57.85 -17.88 4.33
C SER A 794 57.26 -18.41 5.64
N VAL A 795 57.73 -17.87 6.78
CA VAL A 795 57.30 -18.26 8.12
C VAL A 795 55.98 -17.56 8.47
N PHE A 796 55.02 -18.32 9.00
CA PHE A 796 53.73 -17.79 9.41
C PHE A 796 53.37 -18.25 10.84
N PRO A 797 52.78 -17.38 11.69
CA PRO A 797 52.68 -17.63 13.14
C PRO A 797 51.58 -18.63 13.54
N GLN A 798 50.60 -18.90 12.67
CA GLN A 798 49.48 -19.78 12.98
C GLN A 798 49.20 -20.79 11.87
N SER A 799 49.22 -22.07 12.24
CA SER A 799 48.93 -23.18 11.35
C SER A 799 48.05 -24.20 12.05
N PHE A 800 47.40 -25.06 11.27
CA PHE A 800 46.61 -26.16 11.83
C PHE A 800 46.83 -27.48 11.09
N GLN A 801 46.56 -28.56 11.81
CA GLN A 801 46.55 -29.93 11.30
C GLN A 801 45.25 -30.62 11.72
N PHE A 802 44.76 -31.54 10.91
CA PHE A 802 43.57 -32.32 11.23
C PHE A 802 43.93 -33.55 12.07
N ASP A 803 43.14 -33.78 13.12
CA ASP A 803 43.22 -34.96 13.97
C ASP A 803 42.29 -36.07 13.44
N THR A 804 42.64 -37.33 13.73
CA THR A 804 41.76 -38.47 13.42
C THR A 804 40.57 -38.53 14.37
N VAL A 805 39.36 -38.60 13.82
CA VAL A 805 38.10 -38.79 14.58
C VAL A 805 37.76 -40.27 14.71
N LEU A 806 37.20 -40.68 15.85
CA LEU A 806 36.89 -42.09 16.15
C LEU A 806 35.48 -42.50 15.71
N ASP A 807 34.52 -41.60 15.80
CA ASP A 807 33.11 -41.81 15.44
C ASP A 807 32.42 -40.46 15.22
N GLN A 808 31.31 -40.43 14.47
CA GLN A 808 30.53 -39.22 14.19
C GLN A 808 29.03 -39.53 14.05
N LYS A 809 28.17 -38.58 14.46
CA LYS A 809 26.70 -38.68 14.37
C LYS A 809 26.12 -37.37 13.88
N ASN A 810 25.14 -37.44 12.98
CA ASN A 810 24.41 -36.29 12.42
C ASN A 810 25.34 -35.19 11.85
N CYS A 811 26.43 -35.61 11.21
CA CYS A 811 27.48 -34.71 10.72
C CYS A 811 27.39 -34.43 9.22
N THR A 812 26.59 -35.20 8.47
CA THR A 812 26.38 -34.99 7.04
C THR A 812 25.25 -34.00 6.81
N ASP A 813 25.38 -33.22 5.75
CA ASP A 813 24.34 -32.30 5.32
C ASP A 813 23.19 -33.07 4.66
N GLU A 814 22.06 -33.16 5.38
CA GLU A 814 20.86 -33.91 4.96
C GLU A 814 19.72 -32.99 4.50
N ARG A 815 20.01 -31.75 4.11
CA ARG A 815 19.02 -30.75 3.68
C ARG A 815 18.09 -31.22 2.56
N TRP A 816 18.56 -32.13 1.71
CA TRP A 816 17.76 -32.71 0.63
C TRP A 816 16.48 -33.39 1.11
N LYS A 817 16.46 -33.95 2.32
CA LYS A 817 15.26 -34.53 2.93
C LYS A 817 14.17 -33.48 3.11
N MET A 818 14.56 -32.27 3.51
CA MET A 818 13.66 -31.14 3.69
C MET A 818 13.23 -30.52 2.34
N TYR A 819 14.08 -30.55 1.31
CA TYR A 819 13.66 -30.20 -0.06
C TYR A 819 12.53 -31.13 -0.53
N VAL A 820 12.72 -32.44 -0.41
CA VAL A 820 11.72 -33.44 -0.83
C VAL A 820 10.43 -33.30 -0.02
N LEU A 821 10.54 -33.19 1.32
CA LEU A 821 9.37 -33.02 2.20
C LEU A 821 8.53 -31.80 1.78
N ASN A 822 9.16 -30.63 1.65
CA ASN A 822 8.45 -29.40 1.31
C ASN A 822 7.89 -29.45 -0.11
N ALA A 823 8.64 -29.98 -1.09
CA ALA A 823 8.16 -30.10 -2.47
C ALA A 823 6.93 -31.02 -2.58
N VAL A 824 6.97 -32.18 -1.92
CA VAL A 824 5.85 -33.14 -1.93
C VAL A 824 4.62 -32.55 -1.24
N LEU A 825 4.77 -31.91 -0.08
CA LEU A 825 3.64 -31.39 0.68
C LEU A 825 3.05 -30.12 0.07
N THR A 826 3.87 -29.21 -0.48
CA THR A 826 3.36 -28.08 -1.28
C THR A 826 2.60 -28.57 -2.51
N ALA A 827 3.10 -29.61 -3.21
CA ALA A 827 2.41 -30.23 -4.34
C ALA A 827 1.09 -30.88 -3.92
N PHE A 828 1.07 -31.63 -2.81
CA PHE A 828 -0.14 -32.25 -2.29
C PHE A 828 -1.21 -31.21 -1.94
N VAL A 829 -0.87 -30.14 -1.21
CA VAL A 829 -1.84 -29.10 -0.87
C VAL A 829 -2.33 -28.36 -2.11
N THR A 830 -1.43 -28.02 -3.04
CA THR A 830 -1.79 -27.24 -4.25
C THR A 830 -2.60 -28.05 -5.26
N LEU A 831 -2.21 -29.30 -5.52
CA LEU A 831 -2.79 -30.12 -6.59
C LEU A 831 -3.96 -30.98 -6.11
N VAL A 832 -3.98 -31.40 -4.84
CA VAL A 832 -5.00 -32.32 -4.30
C VAL A 832 -6.00 -31.56 -3.43
N LEU A 833 -5.55 -30.92 -2.34
CA LEU A 833 -6.45 -30.29 -1.38
C LEU A 833 -7.04 -28.98 -1.91
N ARG A 834 -6.35 -28.24 -2.78
CA ARG A 834 -6.85 -27.04 -3.46
C ARG A 834 -7.63 -26.09 -2.53
N PRO A 835 -7.00 -25.61 -1.43
CA PRO A 835 -7.66 -24.67 -0.53
C PRO A 835 -7.92 -23.33 -1.23
N MET A 836 -8.66 -22.45 -0.57
CA MET A 836 -8.89 -21.08 -1.06
C MET A 836 -7.58 -20.40 -1.48
N PRO A 837 -7.54 -19.63 -2.60
CA PRO A 837 -6.31 -19.02 -3.10
C PRO A 837 -5.54 -18.19 -2.07
N ILE A 838 -6.24 -17.49 -1.17
CA ILE A 838 -5.62 -16.73 -0.08
C ILE A 838 -4.91 -17.63 0.94
N PHE A 839 -5.51 -18.79 1.28
CA PHE A 839 -4.89 -19.75 2.19
C PHE A 839 -3.63 -20.34 1.58
N LEU A 840 -3.70 -20.72 0.30
CA LEU A 840 -2.54 -21.24 -0.44
C LEU A 840 -1.40 -20.21 -0.47
N PHE A 841 -1.72 -18.94 -0.71
CA PHE A 841 -0.73 -17.86 -0.73
C PHE A 841 -0.01 -17.72 0.61
N TRP A 842 -0.75 -17.71 1.72
CA TRP A 842 -0.14 -17.64 3.06
C TRP A 842 0.67 -18.89 3.40
N LEU A 843 0.17 -20.08 3.06
CA LEU A 843 0.91 -21.32 3.27
C LEU A 843 2.27 -21.29 2.55
N LEU A 844 2.27 -20.93 1.26
CA LEU A 844 3.51 -20.81 0.48
C LEU A 844 4.41 -19.69 1.01
N SER A 845 3.85 -18.56 1.43
CA SER A 845 4.63 -17.48 2.08
C SER A 845 5.36 -17.99 3.31
N ILE A 846 4.67 -18.69 4.21
CA ILE A 846 5.22 -19.17 5.47
C ILE A 846 6.26 -20.26 5.23
N VAL A 847 5.89 -21.28 4.45
CA VAL A 847 6.78 -22.40 4.13
C VAL A 847 8.03 -21.91 3.42
N GLY A 848 7.89 -21.05 2.41
CA GLY A 848 9.02 -20.49 1.67
C GLY A 848 9.98 -19.73 2.58
N PHE A 849 9.47 -18.85 3.45
CA PHE A 849 10.32 -18.06 4.34
C PHE A 849 11.16 -18.93 5.28
N TRP A 850 10.52 -19.90 5.93
CA TRP A 850 11.21 -20.83 6.84
C TRP A 850 12.12 -21.81 6.10
N HIS A 851 11.77 -22.16 4.86
CA HIS A 851 12.61 -22.98 4.01
C HIS A 851 13.92 -22.29 3.65
N VAL A 852 13.88 -20.98 3.35
CA VAL A 852 15.09 -20.20 3.08
C VAL A 852 15.95 -20.14 4.33
N ASN A 853 15.39 -19.69 5.46
CA ASN A 853 16.15 -19.43 6.69
C ASN A 853 16.69 -20.69 7.40
N LEU A 854 16.07 -21.87 7.25
CA LEU A 854 16.43 -23.08 8.00
C LEU A 854 16.98 -24.22 7.13
N VAL A 855 16.95 -24.07 5.80
CA VAL A 855 17.37 -25.12 4.87
C VAL A 855 18.28 -24.57 3.77
N SER A 856 17.76 -23.77 2.85
CA SER A 856 18.49 -23.45 1.61
C SER A 856 19.58 -22.41 1.81
N GLU A 857 19.25 -21.25 2.37
CA GLU A 857 20.15 -20.09 2.52
C GLU A 857 20.12 -19.63 3.98
N LEU A 858 20.85 -20.37 4.81
CA LEU A 858 21.00 -20.07 6.22
C LEU A 858 21.72 -18.71 6.36
N ARG A 859 21.21 -17.84 7.24
CA ARG A 859 21.88 -16.57 7.56
C ARG A 859 23.21 -16.77 8.28
N ASP A 860 23.26 -17.79 9.14
CA ASP A 860 24.45 -18.25 9.83
C ASP A 860 24.35 -19.77 10.10
N ASN A 861 25.45 -20.38 10.55
CA ASN A 861 25.50 -21.79 10.91
C ASN A 861 25.90 -21.96 12.39
N PRO A 862 25.03 -22.47 13.28
CA PRO A 862 23.65 -22.93 13.03
C PRO A 862 22.70 -21.75 12.72
N PRO A 863 21.52 -22.00 12.12
CA PRO A 863 20.60 -20.92 11.73
C PRO A 863 20.15 -20.06 12.92
N PRO A 864 20.25 -18.71 12.82
CA PRO A 864 19.82 -17.81 13.87
C PRO A 864 18.29 -17.63 13.83
N VAL A 865 17.57 -18.54 14.50
CA VAL A 865 16.09 -18.56 14.50
C VAL A 865 15.50 -17.23 14.99
N GLY A 866 16.12 -16.59 15.99
CA GLY A 866 15.64 -15.33 16.55
C GLY A 866 15.61 -14.17 15.55
N GLU A 867 16.63 -14.05 14.69
CA GLU A 867 16.67 -13.02 13.64
C GLU A 867 15.59 -13.26 12.59
N ALA A 868 15.42 -14.51 12.15
CA ALA A 868 14.38 -14.88 11.21
C ALA A 868 12.97 -14.60 11.78
N VAL A 869 12.72 -14.88 13.07
CA VAL A 869 11.45 -14.51 13.74
C VAL A 869 11.25 -13.00 13.75
N GLY A 870 12.31 -12.22 14.02
CA GLY A 870 12.27 -10.76 14.06
C GLY A 870 11.76 -10.14 12.76
N ASP A 871 12.21 -10.67 11.61
CA ASP A 871 11.80 -10.18 10.29
C ASP A 871 10.43 -10.71 9.84
N PHE A 872 9.98 -11.84 10.40
CA PHE A 872 8.81 -12.57 9.91
C PHE A 872 7.52 -11.71 9.92
N GLY A 873 7.33 -10.86 10.93
CA GLY A 873 6.16 -9.97 11.01
C GLY A 873 6.12 -8.94 9.86
N ALA A 874 7.23 -8.25 9.61
CA ALA A 874 7.35 -7.31 8.50
C ALA A 874 7.24 -8.02 7.14
N TYR A 875 7.82 -9.22 7.03
CA TYR A 875 7.67 -10.08 5.86
C TYR A 875 6.20 -10.41 5.56
N LEU A 876 5.41 -10.82 6.56
CA LEU A 876 3.99 -11.11 6.38
C LEU A 876 3.20 -9.85 5.95
N PHE A 877 3.53 -8.68 6.47
CA PHE A 877 2.91 -7.43 6.02
C PHE A 877 3.19 -7.16 4.53
N VAL A 878 4.41 -7.37 4.07
CA VAL A 878 4.74 -7.22 2.65
C VAL A 878 4.06 -8.31 1.80
N CYS A 879 3.94 -9.54 2.30
CA CYS A 879 3.13 -10.57 1.65
C CYS A 879 1.66 -10.14 1.49
N PHE A 880 1.07 -9.49 2.50
CA PHE A 880 -0.27 -8.92 2.37
C PHE A 880 -0.34 -7.87 1.25
N VAL A 881 0.67 -7.01 1.13
CA VAL A 881 0.76 -6.03 0.02
C VAL A 881 0.88 -6.75 -1.33
N ILE A 882 1.70 -7.79 -1.45
CA ILE A 882 1.84 -8.61 -2.67
C ILE A 882 0.51 -9.26 -3.04
N TRP A 883 -0.20 -9.82 -2.05
CA TRP A 883 -1.53 -10.40 -2.24
C TRP A 883 -2.49 -9.36 -2.80
N TYR A 884 -2.58 -8.21 -2.14
CA TYR A 884 -3.52 -7.15 -2.47
C TYR A 884 -3.22 -6.48 -3.81
N ALA A 885 -1.95 -6.21 -4.11
CA ALA A 885 -1.53 -5.47 -5.29
C ALA A 885 -1.40 -6.33 -6.55
N ALA A 886 -1.15 -7.65 -6.42
CA ALA A 886 -0.87 -8.52 -7.56
C ALA A 886 -1.64 -9.85 -7.51
N VAL A 887 -1.36 -10.71 -6.53
CA VAL A 887 -1.72 -12.14 -6.61
C VAL A 887 -3.24 -12.38 -6.62
N ARG A 888 -4.02 -11.58 -5.87
CA ARG A 888 -5.50 -11.71 -5.83
C ARG A 888 -6.16 -11.50 -7.19
N HIS A 889 -5.51 -10.78 -8.11
CA HIS A 889 -6.01 -10.50 -9.44
C HIS A 889 -5.68 -11.60 -10.45
N ILE A 890 -4.87 -12.59 -10.07
CA ILE A 890 -4.35 -13.64 -10.95
C ILE A 890 -4.95 -15.00 -10.55
N TRP A 891 -4.68 -15.46 -9.34
CA TRP A 891 -4.89 -16.87 -8.94
C TRP A 891 -6.34 -17.38 -9.03
N PRO A 892 -7.39 -16.60 -8.68
CA PRO A 892 -8.77 -17.07 -8.78
C PRO A 892 -9.16 -17.57 -10.18
N HIS A 893 -8.57 -16.98 -11.24
CA HIS A 893 -8.89 -17.33 -12.62
C HIS A 893 -8.38 -18.72 -13.03
N PHE A 894 -7.45 -19.32 -12.29
CA PHE A 894 -6.83 -20.60 -12.61
C PHE A 894 -7.50 -21.82 -11.95
N GLY A 895 -8.60 -21.63 -11.20
CA GLY A 895 -9.27 -22.72 -10.47
C GLY A 895 -9.75 -23.89 -11.33
N HIS A 896 -9.97 -23.66 -12.63
CA HIS A 896 -10.44 -24.65 -13.60
C HIS A 896 -9.31 -25.46 -14.28
N VAL A 897 -8.03 -25.14 -14.01
CA VAL A 897 -6.83 -25.82 -14.55
C VAL A 897 -5.79 -26.10 -13.44
N PRO A 898 -6.14 -26.87 -12.39
CA PRO A 898 -5.31 -27.03 -11.21
C PRO A 898 -3.96 -27.70 -11.46
N LEU A 899 -3.85 -28.65 -12.40
CA LEU A 899 -2.56 -29.30 -12.70
C LEU A 899 -1.61 -28.32 -13.40
N GLN A 900 -2.10 -27.61 -14.43
CA GLN A 900 -1.29 -26.63 -15.15
C GLN A 900 -0.89 -25.48 -14.22
N PHE A 901 -1.84 -24.94 -13.45
CA PHE A 901 -1.56 -23.91 -12.45
C PHE A 901 -0.55 -24.40 -11.43
N GLY A 902 -0.80 -25.54 -10.78
CA GLY A 902 0.05 -26.03 -9.71
C GLY A 902 1.46 -26.38 -10.17
N CYS A 903 1.62 -27.04 -11.33
CA CYS A 903 2.94 -27.35 -11.88
C CYS A 903 3.73 -26.09 -12.25
N THR A 904 3.10 -25.11 -12.90
CA THR A 904 3.78 -23.89 -13.33
C THR A 904 4.05 -22.94 -12.18
N MET A 905 3.07 -22.76 -11.29
CA MET A 905 3.18 -21.95 -10.09
C MET A 905 4.25 -22.54 -9.16
N LEU A 906 4.14 -23.80 -8.74
CA LEU A 906 5.11 -24.40 -7.82
C LEU A 906 6.48 -24.51 -8.47
N GLY A 907 6.58 -24.86 -9.74
CA GLY A 907 7.85 -24.95 -10.45
C GLY A 907 8.60 -23.62 -10.43
N LEU A 908 7.95 -22.53 -10.87
CA LEU A 908 8.57 -21.21 -10.92
C LEU A 908 8.75 -20.58 -9.54
N TRP A 909 7.82 -20.82 -8.62
CA TRP A 909 7.93 -20.39 -7.23
C TRP A 909 9.11 -21.06 -6.54
N TRP A 910 9.29 -22.38 -6.67
CA TRP A 910 10.46 -23.09 -6.14
C TRP A 910 11.75 -22.62 -6.78
N ILE A 911 11.79 -22.38 -8.09
CA ILE A 911 12.96 -21.79 -8.76
C ILE A 911 13.29 -20.41 -8.16
N GLY A 912 12.28 -19.59 -7.86
CA GLY A 912 12.47 -18.30 -7.20
C GLY A 912 12.91 -18.42 -5.74
N VAL A 913 12.32 -19.33 -4.96
CA VAL A 913 12.69 -19.58 -3.55
C VAL A 913 14.12 -20.13 -3.44
N LEU A 914 14.52 -20.97 -4.39
CA LEU A 914 15.84 -21.61 -4.49
C LEU A 914 16.74 -20.90 -5.51
N LEU A 915 16.57 -19.58 -5.69
CA LEU A 915 17.26 -18.81 -6.73
C LEU A 915 18.77 -19.07 -6.75
N ASP A 916 19.41 -18.93 -5.59
CA ASP A 916 20.85 -19.10 -5.41
C ASP A 916 21.33 -20.56 -5.56
N VAL A 917 20.43 -21.54 -5.36
CA VAL A 917 20.74 -22.97 -5.52
C VAL A 917 20.59 -23.41 -6.97
N VAL A 918 19.52 -22.97 -7.65
CA VAL A 918 19.23 -23.33 -9.04
C VAL A 918 20.20 -22.63 -9.99
N PHE A 919 20.55 -21.38 -9.71
CA PHE A 919 21.44 -20.59 -10.54
C PHE A 919 22.89 -20.54 -10.03
N ALA A 920 23.25 -21.35 -9.04
CA ALA A 920 24.62 -21.41 -8.46
C ALA A 920 25.72 -21.59 -9.52
N ASP A 921 25.44 -22.39 -10.55
CA ASP A 921 26.40 -22.72 -11.61
C ASP A 921 26.25 -21.80 -12.84
N VAL A 922 25.39 -20.78 -12.80
CA VAL A 922 25.36 -19.74 -13.84
C VAL A 922 26.52 -18.79 -13.60
N PRO A 923 27.43 -18.60 -14.58
CA PRO A 923 28.65 -17.82 -14.39
C PRO A 923 28.36 -16.32 -14.40
N LEU A 924 27.60 -15.79 -13.44
CA LEU A 924 27.31 -14.35 -13.33
C LEU A 924 27.15 -14.00 -11.85
N GLN A 925 28.27 -13.85 -11.15
CA GLN A 925 28.27 -13.61 -9.70
C GLN A 925 28.08 -12.14 -9.34
N ARG A 926 28.58 -11.22 -10.18
CA ARG A 926 28.46 -9.76 -10.01
C ARG A 926 28.32 -9.08 -11.37
N LEU A 927 27.54 -8.00 -11.42
CA LEU A 927 27.34 -7.18 -12.61
C LEU A 927 28.42 -6.08 -12.73
N GLU A 928 29.69 -6.47 -12.59
CA GLU A 928 30.83 -5.57 -12.78
C GLU A 928 31.59 -5.92 -14.06
N ALA A 929 32.09 -4.90 -14.77
CA ALA A 929 32.80 -5.10 -16.05
C ALA A 929 34.00 -6.04 -15.90
N ARG A 930 34.79 -5.88 -14.82
CA ARG A 930 35.95 -6.75 -14.53
C ARG A 930 35.56 -8.21 -14.33
N ASP A 931 34.43 -8.47 -13.66
CA ASP A 931 33.98 -9.83 -13.36
C ASP A 931 33.43 -10.51 -14.62
N ILE A 932 32.75 -9.75 -15.49
CA ILE A 932 32.26 -10.24 -16.79
C ILE A 932 33.43 -10.61 -17.72
N GLU A 933 34.53 -9.86 -17.68
CA GLU A 933 35.74 -10.14 -18.47
C GLU A 933 36.53 -11.35 -17.95
N GLN A 934 36.61 -11.52 -16.63
CA GLN A 934 37.41 -12.57 -16.01
C GLN A 934 36.69 -13.92 -15.90
N GLN A 935 35.35 -13.91 -15.80
CA GLN A 935 34.57 -15.13 -15.61
C GLN A 935 34.13 -15.74 -16.96
N PRO A 936 34.59 -16.96 -17.32
CA PRO A 936 34.23 -17.60 -18.58
C PRO A 936 32.72 -17.89 -18.63
N GLY A 937 32.06 -17.42 -19.69
CA GLY A 937 30.62 -17.61 -19.90
C GLY A 937 29.71 -16.54 -19.30
N ALA A 938 30.25 -15.56 -18.57
CA ALA A 938 29.45 -14.51 -17.94
C ALA A 938 28.74 -13.61 -18.94
N LEU A 939 29.44 -13.18 -19.98
CA LEU A 939 28.85 -12.37 -21.04
C LEU A 939 27.68 -13.09 -21.73
N SER A 940 27.82 -14.38 -22.04
CA SER A 940 26.75 -15.17 -22.66
C SER A 940 25.53 -15.29 -21.76
N SER A 941 25.72 -15.57 -20.47
CA SER A 941 24.63 -15.68 -19.49
C SER A 941 23.87 -14.34 -19.35
N LEU A 942 24.61 -13.23 -19.27
CA LEU A 942 24.03 -11.89 -19.19
C LEU A 942 23.16 -11.57 -20.42
N ILE A 943 23.65 -11.85 -21.63
CA ILE A 943 22.91 -11.62 -22.88
C ILE A 943 21.60 -12.41 -22.88
N VAL A 944 21.63 -13.68 -22.49
CA VAL A 944 20.42 -14.54 -22.45
C VAL A 944 19.41 -14.00 -21.45
N ILE A 945 19.84 -13.65 -20.23
CA ILE A 945 18.95 -13.11 -19.18
C ILE A 945 18.31 -11.81 -19.66
N VAL A 946 19.10 -10.87 -20.20
CA VAL A 946 18.58 -9.58 -20.70
C VAL A 946 17.57 -9.79 -21.82
N LEU A 947 17.83 -10.72 -22.75
CA LEU A 947 16.91 -11.03 -23.85
C LEU A 947 15.57 -11.60 -23.33
N VAL A 948 15.62 -12.53 -22.37
CA VAL A 948 14.41 -13.10 -21.77
C VAL A 948 13.60 -12.02 -21.04
N VAL A 949 14.25 -11.22 -20.19
CA VAL A 949 13.59 -10.13 -19.45
C VAL A 949 13.00 -9.10 -20.42
N PHE A 950 13.70 -8.76 -21.50
CA PHE A 950 13.21 -7.83 -22.51
C PHE A 950 11.95 -8.35 -23.23
N VAL A 951 11.93 -9.61 -23.62
CA VAL A 951 10.75 -10.24 -24.25
C VAL A 951 9.56 -10.25 -23.29
N LEU A 952 9.78 -10.61 -22.02
CA LEU A 952 8.74 -10.59 -20.99
C LEU A 952 8.21 -9.17 -20.75
N ALA A 953 9.10 -8.18 -20.69
CA ALA A 953 8.74 -6.77 -20.50
C ALA A 953 7.89 -6.25 -21.67
N ILE A 954 8.25 -6.56 -22.92
CA ILE A 954 7.43 -6.21 -24.10
C ILE A 954 6.04 -6.83 -23.98
N ASN A 955 5.95 -8.11 -23.61
CA ASN A 955 4.66 -8.76 -23.45
C ASN A 955 3.83 -8.12 -22.33
N GLN A 956 4.43 -7.78 -21.18
CA GLN A 956 3.70 -7.14 -20.08
C GLN A 956 3.24 -5.73 -20.45
N VAL A 957 4.07 -4.93 -21.14
CA VAL A 957 3.64 -3.61 -21.66
C VAL A 957 2.45 -3.75 -22.60
N ARG A 958 2.44 -4.78 -23.46
CA ARG A 958 1.29 -5.09 -24.33
C ARG A 958 0.04 -5.42 -23.51
N VAL A 959 0.15 -6.26 -22.48
CA VAL A 959 -0.97 -6.64 -21.59
C VAL A 959 -1.53 -5.43 -20.85
N VAL A 960 -0.67 -4.65 -20.19
CA VAL A 960 -1.05 -3.44 -19.43
C VAL A 960 -1.69 -2.39 -20.35
N ARG A 961 -1.19 -2.26 -21.59
CA ARG A 961 -1.78 -1.40 -22.63
C ARG A 961 -3.16 -1.88 -23.01
N ASN A 962 -3.34 -3.17 -23.28
CA ASN A 962 -4.63 -3.74 -23.67
C ASN A 962 -5.68 -3.65 -22.55
N ALA A 963 -5.23 -3.58 -21.29
CA ALA A 963 -6.07 -3.30 -20.13
C ALA A 963 -6.43 -1.80 -19.95
N GLY A 964 -5.84 -0.89 -20.74
CA GLY A 964 -6.14 0.54 -20.72
C GLY A 964 -5.54 1.32 -19.54
N VAL A 965 -4.57 0.73 -18.81
CA VAL A 965 -3.99 1.32 -17.59
C VAL A 965 -2.49 1.66 -17.70
N LEU A 966 -1.90 1.50 -18.89
CA LEU A 966 -0.48 1.77 -19.15
C LEU A 966 0.04 3.14 -18.66
N PRO A 967 -0.69 4.27 -18.82
CA PRO A 967 -0.22 5.55 -18.30
C PRO A 967 -0.01 5.57 -16.78
N LYS A 968 -0.86 4.84 -16.02
CA LYS A 968 -0.75 4.75 -14.56
C LYS A 968 0.52 4.00 -14.15
N PHE A 969 0.79 2.88 -14.81
CA PHE A 969 2.00 2.08 -14.57
C PHE A 969 3.27 2.81 -15.00
N ILE A 970 3.27 3.48 -16.16
CA ILE A 970 4.41 4.32 -16.57
C ILE A 970 4.68 5.39 -15.51
N THR A 971 3.64 6.05 -14.99
CA THR A 971 3.80 7.07 -13.94
C THR A 971 4.43 6.46 -12.68
N LEU A 972 3.95 5.29 -12.24
CA LEU A 972 4.51 4.56 -11.10
C LEU A 972 6.02 4.26 -11.29
N TYR A 973 6.40 3.72 -12.45
CA TYR A 973 7.80 3.37 -12.72
C TYR A 973 8.69 4.59 -12.94
N VAL A 974 8.17 5.69 -13.48
CA VAL A 974 8.90 6.98 -13.55
C VAL A 974 9.15 7.52 -12.15
N VAL A 975 8.15 7.47 -11.25
CA VAL A 975 8.33 7.87 -9.85
C VAL A 975 9.36 6.97 -9.16
N ALA A 976 9.27 5.65 -9.34
CA ALA A 976 10.25 4.71 -8.80
C ALA A 976 11.67 5.02 -9.32
N ALA A 977 11.83 5.31 -10.61
CA ALA A 977 13.12 5.68 -11.20
C ALA A 977 13.65 7.01 -10.67
N VAL A 978 12.79 7.99 -10.42
CA VAL A 978 13.18 9.26 -9.77
C VAL A 978 13.63 9.00 -8.34
N ILE A 979 12.90 8.19 -7.56
CA ILE A 979 13.30 7.82 -6.19
C ILE A 979 14.66 7.11 -6.20
N LEU A 980 14.87 6.14 -7.10
CA LEU A 980 16.17 5.49 -7.26
C LEU A 980 17.26 6.51 -7.64
N GLY A 981 16.98 7.44 -8.56
CA GLY A 981 17.93 8.50 -8.92
C GLY A 981 18.28 9.43 -7.75
N LEU A 982 17.32 9.76 -6.89
CA LEU A 982 17.55 10.54 -5.68
C LEU A 982 18.36 9.75 -4.64
N CYS A 983 18.07 8.47 -4.48
CA CYS A 983 18.86 7.55 -3.64
C CYS A 983 20.31 7.48 -4.13
N ALA A 984 20.54 7.33 -5.44
CA ALA A 984 21.89 7.29 -6.02
C ALA A 984 22.67 8.60 -5.86
N ALA A 985 21.98 9.71 -5.61
CA ALA A 985 22.61 11.01 -5.42
C ALA A 985 23.01 11.29 -3.96
N VAL A 986 22.73 10.38 -3.03
CA VAL A 986 23.11 10.52 -1.62
C VAL A 986 24.64 10.37 -1.48
N PRO A 987 25.38 11.38 -1.00
CA PRO A 987 26.84 11.31 -0.92
C PRO A 987 27.31 10.28 0.10
N GLY A 988 28.29 9.44 -0.29
CA GLY A 988 28.90 8.42 0.58
C GLY A 988 28.07 7.14 0.73
N GLU A 989 26.91 7.06 0.08
CA GLU A 989 26.04 5.90 0.04
C GLU A 989 25.95 5.38 -1.39
N GLY A 990 26.05 4.07 -1.58
CA GLY A 990 25.79 3.42 -2.86
C GLY A 990 24.40 2.77 -2.90
N ILE A 991 23.86 2.61 -4.10
CA ILE A 991 22.67 1.79 -4.32
C ILE A 991 23.06 0.33 -4.38
N ARG A 992 22.45 -0.49 -3.53
CA ARG A 992 22.50 -1.95 -3.63
C ARG A 992 21.11 -2.51 -3.87
N LEU A 993 20.83 -2.87 -5.13
CA LEU A 993 19.56 -3.47 -5.53
C LEU A 993 19.55 -4.97 -5.21
N HIS A 994 19.09 -5.31 -4.02
CA HIS A 994 18.75 -6.69 -3.68
C HIS A 994 17.58 -7.19 -4.52
N HIS A 995 17.58 -8.47 -4.92
CA HIS A 995 16.55 -9.03 -5.80
C HIS A 995 15.13 -8.96 -5.21
N TYR A 996 14.97 -8.93 -3.88
CA TYR A 996 13.65 -8.70 -3.28
C TYR A 996 13.05 -7.33 -3.66
N VAL A 997 13.88 -6.28 -3.80
CA VAL A 997 13.46 -4.94 -4.22
C VAL A 997 12.99 -4.98 -5.68
N ILE A 998 13.73 -5.71 -6.52
CA ILE A 998 13.38 -5.94 -7.93
C ILE A 998 12.03 -6.68 -8.02
N SER A 999 11.81 -7.73 -7.21
CA SER A 999 10.52 -8.42 -7.14
C SER A 999 9.37 -7.49 -6.83
N LEU A 1000 9.50 -6.68 -5.77
CA LEU A 1000 8.45 -5.76 -5.35
C LEU A 1000 8.13 -4.68 -6.39
N ALA A 1001 9.15 -4.22 -7.12
CA ALA A 1001 8.96 -3.27 -8.20
C ALA A 1001 8.19 -3.89 -9.39
N LEU A 1002 8.48 -5.14 -9.76
CA LEU A 1002 7.93 -5.77 -10.96
C LEU A 1002 6.60 -6.51 -10.75
N LEU A 1003 6.32 -7.00 -9.54
CA LEU A 1003 5.10 -7.76 -9.22
C LEU A 1003 3.79 -7.04 -9.58
N PRO A 1004 3.62 -5.72 -9.32
CA PRO A 1004 2.41 -5.00 -9.72
C PRO A 1004 2.18 -5.06 -11.25
N GLY A 1005 3.25 -5.07 -12.04
CA GLY A 1005 3.16 -5.21 -13.51
C GLY A 1005 2.59 -6.57 -13.96
N CYS A 1006 2.52 -7.54 -13.06
CA CYS A 1006 1.98 -8.88 -13.32
C CYS A 1006 0.53 -9.05 -12.85
N ALA A 1007 -0.14 -8.00 -12.36
CA ALA A 1007 -1.50 -8.07 -11.77
C ALA A 1007 -2.64 -8.25 -12.80
N PHE A 1008 -2.46 -9.12 -13.79
CA PHE A 1008 -3.41 -9.38 -14.87
C PHE A 1008 -3.59 -10.90 -15.06
N PRO A 1009 -4.80 -11.38 -15.37
CA PRO A 1009 -5.12 -12.81 -15.43
C PRO A 1009 -4.61 -13.50 -16.72
N THR A 1010 -3.30 -13.42 -16.98
CA THR A 1010 -2.66 -14.09 -18.14
C THR A 1010 -1.65 -15.14 -17.69
N TRP A 1011 -1.40 -16.15 -18.53
CA TRP A 1011 -0.36 -17.17 -18.27
C TRP A 1011 1.03 -16.56 -18.01
N ILE A 1012 1.44 -15.58 -18.82
CA ILE A 1012 2.76 -14.95 -18.67
C ILE A 1012 2.83 -14.15 -17.36
N SER A 1013 1.75 -13.46 -17.00
CA SER A 1013 1.64 -12.76 -15.72
C SER A 1013 1.73 -13.72 -14.53
N GLN A 1014 1.07 -14.88 -14.60
CA GLN A 1014 1.19 -15.92 -13.57
C GLN A 1014 2.61 -16.49 -13.48
N PHE A 1015 3.29 -16.74 -14.60
CA PHE A 1015 4.67 -17.24 -14.60
C PHE A 1015 5.62 -16.23 -13.96
N CYS A 1016 5.51 -14.96 -14.35
CA CYS A 1016 6.32 -13.89 -13.77
C CYS A 1016 6.00 -13.73 -12.28
N ALA A 1017 4.72 -13.70 -11.90
CA ALA A 1017 4.30 -13.54 -10.51
C ALA A 1017 4.81 -14.69 -9.62
N ALA A 1018 4.73 -15.95 -10.07
CA ALA A 1018 5.23 -17.10 -9.32
C ALA A 1018 6.74 -17.01 -9.07
N PHE A 1019 7.53 -16.72 -10.12
CA PHE A 1019 8.97 -16.56 -9.99
C PHE A 1019 9.36 -15.35 -9.12
N LEU A 1020 8.76 -14.18 -9.36
CA LEU A 1020 9.05 -12.94 -8.60
C LEU A 1020 8.63 -13.09 -7.14
N PHE A 1021 7.53 -13.79 -6.85
CA PHE A 1021 7.12 -14.08 -5.49
C PHE A 1021 8.15 -14.98 -4.80
N GLY A 1022 8.61 -16.06 -5.43
CA GLY A 1022 9.69 -16.88 -4.88
C GLY A 1022 10.99 -16.08 -4.68
N MET A 1023 11.37 -15.25 -5.66
CA MET A 1023 12.55 -14.37 -5.60
C MET A 1023 12.47 -13.37 -4.45
N PHE A 1024 11.27 -12.84 -4.15
CA PHE A 1024 11.06 -11.98 -2.98
C PHE A 1024 11.32 -12.74 -1.68
N ILE A 1025 10.77 -13.95 -1.55
CA ILE A 1025 10.97 -14.81 -0.37
C ILE A 1025 12.45 -15.12 -0.18
N ASN A 1026 13.15 -15.51 -1.25
CA ASN A 1026 14.57 -15.81 -1.21
C ASN A 1026 15.39 -14.61 -0.73
N GLY A 1027 15.15 -13.41 -1.28
CA GLY A 1027 15.92 -12.22 -0.92
C GLY A 1027 15.73 -11.77 0.53
N ILE A 1028 14.49 -11.69 1.02
CA ILE A 1028 14.22 -11.34 2.43
C ILE A 1028 14.66 -12.47 3.38
N GLY A 1029 14.47 -13.74 2.98
CA GLY A 1029 14.91 -14.87 3.80
C GLY A 1029 16.42 -14.84 4.05
N ARG A 1030 17.21 -14.55 3.01
CA ARG A 1030 18.67 -14.53 3.08
C ARG A 1030 19.25 -13.28 3.75
N TRP A 1031 18.75 -12.09 3.44
CA TRP A 1031 19.36 -10.81 3.86
C TRP A 1031 18.49 -9.99 4.83
N GLY A 1032 17.29 -10.46 5.15
CA GLY A 1032 16.30 -9.62 5.84
C GLY A 1032 15.89 -8.43 4.98
N PHE A 1033 15.42 -7.36 5.63
CA PHE A 1033 15.07 -6.09 4.97
C PHE A 1033 16.29 -5.19 4.77
N ASP A 1034 17.36 -5.73 4.18
CA ASP A 1034 18.60 -4.98 4.00
C ASP A 1034 18.40 -3.76 3.08
N GLY A 1035 19.01 -2.65 3.45
CA GLY A 1035 18.76 -1.33 2.88
C GLY A 1035 19.04 -1.24 1.38
N LEU A 1036 18.26 -0.43 0.67
CA LEU A 1036 18.54 -0.04 -0.72
C LEU A 1036 19.78 0.86 -0.82
N LEU A 1037 19.99 1.69 0.21
CA LEU A 1037 21.17 2.53 0.39
C LEU A 1037 22.06 1.89 1.45
N GLN A 1038 23.34 1.76 1.13
CA GLN A 1038 24.37 1.26 2.03
C GLN A 1038 25.65 2.09 1.86
N ASP A 1039 26.42 2.23 2.94
CA ASP A 1039 27.72 2.89 2.92
C ASP A 1039 28.58 2.29 1.80
N GLU A 1040 29.22 3.14 1.00
CA GLU A 1040 30.11 2.72 -0.09
C GLU A 1040 31.15 1.70 0.40
N LYS A 1041 31.64 1.82 1.65
CA LYS A 1041 32.57 0.86 2.26
C LYS A 1041 31.94 -0.52 2.49
N THR A 1042 30.65 -0.56 2.87
CA THR A 1042 29.91 -1.82 3.07
C THR A 1042 29.66 -2.51 1.73
N ILE A 1043 29.34 -1.75 0.67
CA ILE A 1043 29.16 -2.29 -0.68
C ILE A 1043 30.49 -2.79 -1.25
N GLN A 1044 31.57 -2.05 -1.03
CA GLN A 1044 32.92 -2.41 -1.47
C GLN A 1044 33.38 -3.74 -0.84
N GLY A 1045 33.07 -4.00 0.44
CA GLY A 1045 33.44 -5.25 1.11
C GLY A 1045 34.96 -5.44 1.21
N ASP A 1046 35.50 -6.58 0.73
CA ASP A 1046 36.96 -6.81 0.56
C ASP A 1046 37.54 -6.19 -0.71
N ALA A 1047 36.74 -5.63 -1.61
CA ALA A 1047 37.30 -5.09 -2.84
C ALA A 1047 38.23 -3.91 -2.52
N THR A 1048 39.17 -3.63 -3.43
CA THR A 1048 40.11 -2.53 -3.27
C THR A 1048 39.40 -1.17 -3.41
N GLY A 1049 39.69 -0.22 -2.50
CA GLY A 1049 38.96 1.05 -2.36
C GLY A 1049 39.51 2.23 -3.16
N PHE A 1050 40.45 1.96 -4.06
CA PHE A 1050 41.12 2.97 -4.89
C PHE A 1050 41.86 4.08 -4.10
N SER A 1051 42.24 3.80 -2.85
CA SER A 1051 42.96 4.73 -1.99
C SER A 1051 44.38 5.06 -2.49
N ALA A 1052 44.96 6.12 -1.92
CA ALA A 1052 46.34 6.49 -2.16
C ALA A 1052 47.30 5.37 -1.72
N LEU A 1053 48.31 5.07 -2.54
CA LEU A 1053 49.33 4.08 -2.20
C LEU A 1053 50.65 4.77 -1.77
N PRO A 1054 51.32 4.25 -0.74
CA PRO A 1054 52.68 4.66 -0.39
C PRO A 1054 53.69 4.05 -1.39
N SER A 1055 54.91 4.58 -1.38
CA SER A 1055 56.00 4.10 -2.25
C SER A 1055 57.24 3.77 -1.43
N PHE A 1056 57.91 2.69 -1.78
CA PHE A 1056 59.19 2.32 -1.19
C PHE A 1056 60.29 3.29 -1.65
N ALA A 1057 61.23 3.60 -0.76
CA ALA A 1057 62.36 4.51 -1.01
C ALA A 1057 63.64 3.74 -1.40
N MET A 1058 63.49 2.47 -1.79
CA MET A 1058 64.57 1.53 -2.06
C MET A 1058 64.41 0.97 -3.47
N ASN A 1059 65.47 1.02 -4.27
CA ASN A 1059 65.48 0.54 -5.65
C ASN A 1059 66.40 -0.67 -5.89
N ALA A 1060 67.26 -1.04 -4.91
CA ALA A 1060 68.19 -2.16 -4.96
C ALA A 1060 68.70 -2.54 -3.55
N THR A 1061 69.50 -3.61 -3.47
CA THR A 1061 70.18 -4.15 -2.28
C THR A 1061 70.74 -3.06 -1.35
N ALA A 1062 70.30 -3.06 -0.09
CA ALA A 1062 70.86 -2.23 0.97
C ALA A 1062 71.90 -3.03 1.78
N GLU A 1063 72.86 -2.34 2.40
CA GLU A 1063 73.87 -2.99 3.28
C GLU A 1063 73.28 -3.54 4.60
N ASN A 1064 72.03 -3.18 4.93
CA ASN A 1064 71.36 -3.54 6.19
C ASN A 1064 69.90 -4.00 5.94
N PRO A 1065 69.34 -4.90 6.79
CA PRO A 1065 67.97 -5.44 6.68
C PRO A 1065 66.87 -4.44 7.07
N VAL A 1066 67.03 -3.18 6.72
CA VAL A 1066 66.11 -2.09 7.05
C VAL A 1066 65.33 -1.68 5.80
N ILE A 1067 64.03 -1.88 5.85
CA ILE A 1067 63.08 -1.49 4.81
C ILE A 1067 62.74 -0.03 4.99
N ARG A 1068 62.72 0.75 3.90
CA ARG A 1068 62.45 2.18 3.91
C ARG A 1068 61.40 2.57 2.88
N TRP A 1069 60.53 3.48 3.26
CA TRP A 1069 59.51 4.06 2.37
C TRP A 1069 59.49 5.57 2.45
N ASN A 1070 58.88 6.19 1.43
CA ASN A 1070 58.81 7.64 1.33
C ASN A 1070 57.82 8.21 2.36
N PRO A 1071 58.10 9.40 2.95
CA PRO A 1071 57.17 10.05 3.86
C PRO A 1071 55.86 10.43 3.15
N ILE A 1072 54.80 10.65 3.94
CA ILE A 1072 53.51 11.08 3.42
C ILE A 1072 53.69 12.45 2.72
N PRO A 1073 53.31 12.61 1.44
CA PRO A 1073 53.44 13.88 0.74
C PRO A 1073 52.67 15.00 1.47
N PRO A 1074 53.20 16.24 1.55
CA PRO A 1074 52.53 17.35 2.26
C PRO A 1074 51.10 17.62 1.77
N SER A 1075 50.77 17.31 0.52
CA SER A 1075 49.43 17.44 -0.04
C SER A 1075 48.42 16.42 0.51
N ARG A 1076 48.88 15.39 1.22
CA ARG A 1076 48.08 14.25 1.69
C ARG A 1076 48.11 14.06 3.21
N THR A 1077 48.90 14.85 3.95
CA THR A 1077 48.99 14.79 5.42
C THR A 1077 47.70 15.21 6.13
N GLY A 1078 46.77 15.87 5.43
CA GLY A 1078 45.41 16.12 5.93
C GLY A 1078 44.47 14.91 5.82
N GLN A 1079 44.85 13.87 5.10
CA GLN A 1079 44.05 12.65 4.88
C GLN A 1079 44.66 11.40 5.53
N TRP A 1080 45.99 11.36 5.66
CA TRP A 1080 46.73 10.22 6.20
C TRP A 1080 47.72 10.70 7.27
N ASP A 1081 47.77 9.99 8.40
CA ASP A 1081 48.62 10.34 9.54
C ASP A 1081 49.78 9.35 9.76
N SER A 1082 49.69 8.15 9.21
CA SER A 1082 50.59 7.04 9.52
C SER A 1082 50.66 6.00 8.41
N PHE A 1083 51.39 4.91 8.66
CA PHE A 1083 51.54 3.76 7.79
C PHE A 1083 51.13 2.48 8.49
N ALA A 1084 50.73 1.48 7.71
CA ALA A 1084 50.56 0.10 8.14
C ALA A 1084 51.41 -0.83 7.27
N LEU A 1085 52.18 -1.71 7.90
CA LEU A 1085 53.12 -2.62 7.23
C LEU A 1085 52.73 -4.07 7.51
N LEU A 1086 52.40 -4.80 6.45
CA LEU A 1086 52.30 -6.25 6.47
C LEU A 1086 53.67 -6.83 6.10
N VAL A 1087 54.15 -7.78 6.89
CA VAL A 1087 55.30 -8.63 6.57
C VAL A 1087 54.85 -10.08 6.72
N ASP A 1088 54.98 -10.86 5.64
CA ASP A 1088 54.52 -12.26 5.56
C ASP A 1088 53.04 -12.43 5.88
N ASP A 1089 52.21 -11.52 5.36
CA ASP A 1089 50.76 -11.43 5.62
C ASP A 1089 50.38 -11.18 7.10
N VAL A 1090 51.33 -10.73 7.93
CA VAL A 1090 51.11 -10.34 9.33
C VAL A 1090 51.33 -8.84 9.50
N LEU A 1091 50.42 -8.14 10.18
CA LEU A 1091 50.60 -6.73 10.52
C LEU A 1091 51.71 -6.57 11.55
N ARG A 1092 52.86 -6.03 11.14
CA ARG A 1092 54.06 -5.90 12.00
C ARG A 1092 54.33 -4.50 12.48
N TYR A 1093 53.80 -3.49 11.80
CA TYR A 1093 54.02 -2.10 12.18
C TYR A 1093 52.80 -1.23 11.86
N THR A 1094 52.48 -0.35 12.80
CA THR A 1094 51.54 0.76 12.63
C THR A 1094 52.16 2.02 13.24
N GLY A 1095 52.19 3.12 12.49
CA GLY A 1095 52.71 4.39 12.98
C GLY A 1095 53.37 5.29 11.92
N PRO A 1096 53.94 6.43 12.33
CA PRO A 1096 54.42 7.47 11.40
C PRO A 1096 55.86 7.27 10.91
N GLN A 1097 56.58 6.27 11.41
CA GLN A 1097 57.96 6.03 10.99
C GLN A 1097 58.01 5.56 9.53
N THR A 1098 59.15 5.81 8.89
CA THR A 1098 59.39 5.48 7.47
C THR A 1098 60.38 4.33 7.28
N THR A 1099 60.73 3.65 8.38
CA THR A 1099 61.73 2.58 8.38
C THR A 1099 61.30 1.44 9.28
N TYR A 1100 61.55 0.20 8.86
CA TYR A 1100 61.34 -1.01 9.65
C TYR A 1100 62.54 -1.94 9.54
N ASN A 1101 63.04 -2.45 10.67
CA ASN A 1101 64.16 -3.37 10.68
C ASN A 1101 63.65 -4.82 10.69
N LEU A 1102 63.88 -5.59 9.63
CA LEU A 1102 63.40 -6.97 9.52
C LEU A 1102 63.96 -7.88 10.61
N THR A 1103 65.11 -7.57 11.22
CA THR A 1103 65.65 -8.42 12.30
C THR A 1103 64.75 -8.48 13.53
N THR A 1104 63.83 -7.50 13.72
CA THR A 1104 62.86 -7.55 14.82
C THR A 1104 61.88 -8.72 14.69
N LEU A 1105 61.75 -9.32 13.50
CA LEU A 1105 60.97 -10.54 13.30
C LEU A 1105 61.49 -11.69 14.17
N ILE A 1106 62.81 -11.78 14.36
CA ILE A 1106 63.44 -12.82 15.19
C ILE A 1106 62.92 -12.73 16.63
N ASP A 1107 62.86 -11.54 17.21
CA ASP A 1107 62.36 -11.37 18.58
C ASP A 1107 60.86 -11.64 18.66
N SER A 1108 60.10 -11.26 17.62
CA SER A 1108 58.65 -11.52 17.57
C SER A 1108 58.31 -13.02 17.49
N TYR A 1109 59.03 -13.79 16.67
CA TYR A 1109 58.81 -15.23 16.51
C TYR A 1109 59.47 -16.06 17.60
N ARG A 1110 60.49 -15.54 18.30
CA ARG A 1110 61.07 -16.21 19.48
C ARG A 1110 60.03 -16.43 20.57
N GLN A 1111 59.04 -15.55 20.66
CA GLN A 1111 57.93 -15.63 21.60
C GLN A 1111 56.73 -16.40 21.03
N ALA A 1112 56.71 -16.68 19.73
CA ALA A 1112 55.63 -17.40 19.09
C ALA A 1112 55.81 -18.93 19.29
N PRO A 1113 54.77 -19.65 19.74
CA PRO A 1113 54.88 -21.09 19.94
C PRO A 1113 54.91 -21.85 18.60
N SER A 1114 55.52 -23.05 18.60
CA SER A 1114 55.47 -24.02 17.51
C SER A 1114 55.57 -25.44 18.05
N ASP A 1115 54.60 -26.28 17.70
CA ASP A 1115 54.53 -27.67 18.16
C ASP A 1115 55.20 -28.64 17.17
N VAL A 1116 55.46 -28.16 15.96
CA VAL A 1116 55.90 -28.97 14.81
C VAL A 1116 57.29 -28.59 14.32
N MET A 1117 57.86 -27.48 14.79
CA MET A 1117 59.15 -26.97 14.33
C MET A 1117 60.06 -26.51 15.47
N PRO A 1118 61.34 -26.91 15.47
CA PRO A 1118 62.30 -26.35 16.42
C PRO A 1118 62.66 -24.91 16.07
N TRP A 1119 62.92 -24.08 17.08
CA TRP A 1119 63.35 -22.69 16.93
C TRP A 1119 64.55 -22.51 15.99
N SER A 1120 65.50 -23.45 15.96
CA SER A 1120 66.67 -23.37 15.07
C SER A 1120 66.31 -23.37 13.59
N LYS A 1121 65.24 -24.09 13.21
CA LYS A 1121 64.74 -24.11 11.84
C LYS A 1121 64.03 -22.79 11.51
N ILE A 1122 63.08 -22.38 12.35
CA ILE A 1122 62.40 -21.08 12.24
C ILE A 1122 63.40 -19.93 12.08
N LEU A 1123 64.44 -19.90 12.92
CA LEU A 1123 65.49 -18.89 12.85
C LEU A 1123 66.24 -18.92 11.52
N HIS A 1124 66.56 -20.11 11.02
CA HIS A 1124 67.22 -20.28 9.73
C HIS A 1124 66.35 -19.75 8.57
N ASP A 1125 65.06 -20.07 8.58
CA ASP A 1125 64.13 -19.67 7.51
C ASP A 1125 63.83 -18.17 7.57
N LEU A 1126 63.74 -17.58 8.76
CA LEU A 1126 63.68 -16.12 8.90
C LEU A 1126 64.94 -15.45 8.35
N GLN A 1127 66.13 -16.02 8.56
CA GLN A 1127 67.39 -15.40 8.13
C GLN A 1127 67.66 -15.57 6.63
N THR A 1128 67.24 -16.69 6.04
CA THR A 1128 67.59 -17.06 4.66
C THR A 1128 66.42 -16.97 3.68
N GLY A 1129 65.20 -17.04 4.19
CA GLY A 1129 63.96 -17.00 3.42
C GLY A 1129 63.60 -15.61 2.90
N VAL A 1130 62.61 -15.60 2.00
CA VAL A 1130 62.03 -14.38 1.46
C VAL A 1130 60.93 -13.87 2.39
N HIS A 1131 60.88 -12.55 2.58
CA HIS A 1131 59.80 -11.86 3.27
C HIS A 1131 58.93 -11.08 2.30
N TYR A 1132 57.62 -11.26 2.42
CA TYR A 1132 56.62 -10.62 1.58
C TYR A 1132 56.12 -9.33 2.25
N ILE A 1133 56.40 -8.18 1.65
CA ILE A 1133 56.13 -6.88 2.25
C ILE A 1133 55.03 -6.15 1.50
N ARG A 1134 54.02 -5.68 2.23
CA ARG A 1134 52.97 -4.81 1.70
C ARG A 1134 52.78 -3.60 2.60
N LEU A 1135 52.62 -2.43 2.00
CA LEU A 1135 52.56 -1.16 2.71
C LEU A 1135 51.27 -0.43 2.37
N ALA A 1136 50.62 0.16 3.38
CA ALA A 1136 49.45 1.02 3.20
C ALA A 1136 49.66 2.34 3.95
N TYR A 1137 49.02 3.41 3.47
CA TYR A 1137 48.75 4.56 4.34
C TYR A 1137 47.69 4.18 5.37
N SER A 1138 47.72 4.85 6.51
CA SER A 1138 46.76 4.66 7.59
C SER A 1138 46.24 6.02 8.09
N SER A 1139 45.00 6.04 8.53
CA SER A 1139 44.32 7.20 9.11
C SER A 1139 43.58 6.77 10.36
N GLY A 1140 43.93 7.34 11.52
CA GLY A 1140 43.30 6.96 12.79
C GLY A 1140 43.48 5.49 13.15
N GLY A 1141 44.54 4.84 12.65
CA GLY A 1141 44.82 3.42 12.86
C GLY A 1141 44.18 2.46 11.85
N SER A 1142 43.29 2.93 10.96
CA SER A 1142 42.71 2.11 9.89
C SER A 1142 43.54 2.20 8.61
N PRO A 1143 44.05 1.08 8.06
CA PRO A 1143 44.80 1.08 6.81
C PRO A 1143 43.89 1.31 5.59
N GLY A 1144 44.43 1.98 4.57
CA GLY A 1144 43.88 1.99 3.21
C GLY A 1144 44.25 0.72 2.43
N ASP A 1145 44.26 0.81 1.10
CA ASP A 1145 44.72 -0.29 0.24
C ASP A 1145 46.21 -0.52 0.43
N PHE A 1146 46.59 -1.79 0.42
CA PHE A 1146 47.99 -2.18 0.46
C PHE A 1146 48.59 -2.13 -0.95
N THR A 1147 49.89 -1.84 -1.04
CA THR A 1147 50.64 -2.08 -2.28
C THR A 1147 50.60 -3.56 -2.65
N GLN A 1148 50.84 -3.86 -3.93
CA GLN A 1148 51.30 -5.19 -4.33
C GLN A 1148 52.55 -5.61 -3.52
N THR A 1149 52.85 -6.91 -3.54
CA THR A 1149 53.91 -7.48 -2.70
C THR A 1149 55.30 -7.12 -3.20
N ALA A 1150 56.11 -6.53 -2.31
CA ALA A 1150 57.55 -6.39 -2.46
C ALA A 1150 58.26 -7.58 -1.81
N LEU A 1151 59.44 -7.93 -2.29
CA LEU A 1151 60.24 -9.04 -1.74
C LEU A 1151 61.45 -8.50 -1.00
N ALA A 1152 61.74 -9.04 0.18
CA ALA A 1152 62.92 -8.66 0.94
C ALA A 1152 63.59 -9.87 1.60
N TRP A 1153 64.88 -9.74 1.85
CA TRP A 1153 65.66 -10.74 2.58
C TRP A 1153 66.47 -10.07 3.70
N MET A 1154 66.77 -10.80 4.78
CA MET A 1154 67.60 -10.26 5.87
C MET A 1154 69.06 -9.98 5.47
N ASN A 1155 69.49 -10.42 4.28
CA ASN A 1155 70.78 -10.02 3.69
C ASN A 1155 70.76 -8.61 3.05
N GLY A 1156 69.62 -7.91 3.08
CA GLY A 1156 69.44 -6.56 2.53
C GLY A 1156 68.97 -6.53 1.07
N THR A 1157 68.74 -7.67 0.44
CA THR A 1157 68.15 -7.75 -0.91
C THR A 1157 66.69 -7.29 -0.87
N PHE A 1158 66.31 -6.45 -1.83
CA PHE A 1158 64.95 -5.92 -1.95
C PHE A 1158 64.53 -5.87 -3.42
N VAL A 1159 63.33 -6.37 -3.71
CA VAL A 1159 62.67 -6.25 -5.02
C VAL A 1159 61.42 -5.41 -4.83
N PRO A 1160 61.30 -4.25 -5.51
CA PRO A 1160 60.14 -3.38 -5.37
C PRO A 1160 58.87 -4.07 -5.87
N PRO A 1161 57.70 -3.68 -5.34
CA PRO A 1161 56.44 -4.28 -5.76
C PRO A 1161 56.08 -3.85 -7.19
N PRO A 1162 55.36 -4.69 -7.97
CA PRO A 1162 54.77 -4.25 -9.22
C PRO A 1162 53.74 -3.13 -8.96
N PRO A 1163 53.41 -2.32 -9.98
CA PRO A 1163 52.37 -1.29 -9.82
C PRO A 1163 51.02 -1.95 -9.57
N GLY A 1164 50.31 -1.49 -8.54
CA GLY A 1164 48.98 -1.98 -8.21
C GLY A 1164 48.70 -1.96 -6.72
N ARG A 1165 47.51 -2.42 -6.36
CA ARG A 1165 46.98 -2.48 -4.99
C ARG A 1165 46.48 -3.89 -4.68
N THR A 1166 46.38 -4.24 -3.40
CA THR A 1166 45.83 -5.51 -2.89
C THR A 1166 44.90 -5.26 -1.72
#